data_AF-B6ABR0-F1
#
_entry.id   AF-B6ABR0-F1
#
_cell.length_a   1.000
_cell.length_b   1.000
_cell.length_c   1.000
_cell.angle_alpha   90.00
_cell.angle_beta   90.00
_cell.angle_gamma   90.00
#
_symmetry.space_group_name_H-M   'P 1'
#
loop_
_entity.id
_entity.type
_entity.pdbx_description
1 polymer ?
#
loop_
_entity_poly.entity_id
_entity_poly.type
_entity_poly.pdbx_seq_one_letter_code
_entity_poly.pdbx_strand_id
1 'polypeptide(L)'
;MATIGKEAVIEEDPNSKFLVEPATPLPKSCLWKILQRFYEVKSIDAWRENKVPSFITSNTRLAKCYARLIHNYILDFNSNNDFRKVQIIEVGGGHGRFTYIVLRALEKYEIIWNDLGYPDIPFKYIFTDITKENINFLSDKGNVLNEFSEKKWLDFALFDANNNTPDDIIIGTDKKEKIKSDSPIILICNYVLDSLLTDSIAIESFDNIYRSLVSVYSINKEDDITHPDITNRMSLQWSWLKVDLNESILNNRDENMNVIDNFNNNNILEDIKSDNKLEYIENDEIMRSVIKSYISYNRKLSFVLPIGAIKMLRNFHEFSNGNLLVLIGDKGYPDESEFNSIRIPHIAIHGCMSFMVNLHAIKLYFDFLGGYSIATRYKDTFQITCISGKNKSNIPRTIASFIDSMDELIPDTLLNIQRSFETRNILNYNTDLTNKICYHFNPELKTFLSILRCSGHDPYVFWMLRRGILDNINNLNIRQRSDILYDLKQVYKNIYPLEISIDVCDILAQVCLKSGFVSEAIFYFKQSLILYPNSIHPSTYINLAKCYQSKKDQINSKYYCEKALEIDDKYQPAIDFRSEFLDLSKSISYIIIGCTTSWLFMDIIPTLQFDTMYNCIGIFPIINSYNKCLDLYKYFKDIGYNNHHLDELILFDGNKDFSLDNFDYLSSVLESRPDIEAVILDIPINMMKQYLKVIWKYNKHVMTRSPFCNCVMEAYQLLSLHKSSKTIWFDYSPVKYETILFQMYNILKKFGTLRSINVKYFLPLEDENYQDINNEIFYRIIQCLSSIHISIDGTLIWIYAPKNDQNGKNNRVIYCSWKSYLSIKHNSGNNTDLNNDELTNNYFIEFQTDDDTSNFNDLNEVQCKIDLDIVPWEKCCIEYYFKCSQADITLRKEGPVWDLNVNTENQVYVSKIQCIGLQTANNKFRKLCKDTELNYRLDDSIGYTAWWEAIEQSSDAPVRLLYN
;
A
#
# COMPACT_ATOMS: atom_id res chain seq x y z
N MET A 1 -14.94 -8.13 -15.40
CA MET A 1 -15.59 -9.11 -16.29
C MET A 1 -15.12 -8.82 -17.69
N ALA A 2 -14.21 -9.62 -18.25
CA ALA A 2 -13.82 -9.46 -19.65
C ALA A 2 -14.97 -9.95 -20.54
N THR A 3 -15.43 -9.10 -21.44
CA THR A 3 -16.38 -9.47 -22.51
C THR A 3 -15.74 -10.55 -23.38
N ILE A 4 -16.15 -11.81 -23.17
CA ILE A 4 -15.89 -12.90 -24.11
C ILE A 4 -16.58 -12.49 -25.41
N GLY A 5 -15.80 -12.11 -26.41
CA GLY A 5 -16.35 -11.72 -27.69
C GLY A 5 -16.86 -12.91 -28.44
N LYS A 6 -17.72 -12.60 -29.38
CA LYS A 6 -18.41 -13.56 -30.21
C LYS A 6 -17.85 -13.46 -31.61
N GLU A 7 -17.78 -14.58 -32.30
CA GLU A 7 -17.51 -14.57 -33.74
C GLU A 7 -18.71 -13.96 -34.47
N ALA A 8 -18.44 -13.25 -35.57
CA ALA A 8 -19.49 -12.78 -36.45
C ALA A 8 -20.32 -13.97 -36.98
N VAL A 9 -21.65 -13.85 -36.88
CA VAL A 9 -22.56 -14.94 -37.24
C VAL A 9 -22.54 -15.16 -38.75
N ILE A 10 -22.35 -16.41 -39.18
CA ILE A 10 -22.48 -16.78 -40.59
C ILE A 10 -23.96 -16.94 -40.94
N GLU A 11 -24.38 -16.35 -42.05
CA GLU A 11 -25.76 -16.42 -42.52
C GLU A 11 -26.08 -17.78 -43.14
N GLU A 12 -27.13 -18.43 -42.64
CA GLU A 12 -27.62 -19.72 -43.13
C GLU A 12 -28.96 -19.61 -43.86
N ASP A 13 -29.80 -18.61 -43.53
CA ASP A 13 -31.09 -18.37 -44.20
C ASP A 13 -31.26 -16.89 -44.59
N PRO A 14 -30.60 -16.45 -45.69
CA PRO A 14 -30.65 -15.08 -46.18
C PRO A 14 -32.07 -14.54 -46.43
N ASN A 15 -33.03 -15.41 -46.74
CA ASN A 15 -34.41 -15.01 -47.06
C ASN A 15 -35.20 -14.58 -45.80
N SER A 16 -34.72 -14.95 -44.61
CA SER A 16 -35.34 -14.59 -43.33
C SER A 16 -34.95 -13.20 -42.81
N LYS A 17 -34.02 -12.50 -43.47
CA LYS A 17 -33.42 -11.24 -43.00
C LYS A 17 -33.40 -10.17 -44.09
N PHE A 18 -33.14 -8.94 -43.68
CA PHE A 18 -32.98 -7.81 -44.59
C PHE A 18 -31.54 -7.75 -45.09
N LEU A 19 -31.38 -7.65 -46.41
CA LEU A 19 -30.08 -7.39 -47.04
C LEU A 19 -29.66 -5.94 -46.75
N VAL A 20 -28.51 -5.78 -46.10
CA VAL A 20 -27.89 -4.47 -45.82
C VAL A 20 -26.91 -4.11 -46.94
N GLU A 21 -26.07 -5.06 -47.34
CA GLU A 21 -25.09 -4.90 -48.41
C GLU A 21 -25.01 -6.19 -49.23
N PRO A 22 -25.11 -6.15 -50.57
CA PRO A 22 -24.92 -7.32 -51.43
C PRO A 22 -23.45 -7.76 -51.44
N ALA A 23 -23.15 -8.90 -52.08
CA ALA A 23 -21.80 -9.44 -52.18
C ALA A 23 -20.82 -8.40 -52.73
N THR A 24 -19.98 -7.86 -51.86
CA THR A 24 -19.07 -6.74 -52.11
C THR A 24 -17.65 -7.14 -51.72
N PRO A 25 -16.59 -6.76 -52.47
CA PRO A 25 -15.22 -7.03 -52.05
C PRO A 25 -14.94 -6.50 -50.65
N LEU A 26 -14.30 -7.31 -49.80
CA LEU A 26 -14.14 -7.00 -48.37
C LEU A 26 -13.61 -5.57 -48.10
N PRO A 27 -12.58 -5.04 -48.80
CA PRO A 27 -12.11 -3.67 -48.58
C PRO A 27 -13.10 -2.56 -48.92
N LYS A 28 -14.12 -2.86 -49.73
CA LYS A 28 -15.18 -1.91 -50.15
C LYS A 28 -16.44 -2.01 -49.29
N SER A 29 -16.51 -3.00 -48.41
CA SER A 29 -17.71 -3.29 -47.60
C SER A 29 -18.03 -2.20 -46.57
N CYS A 30 -19.32 -2.04 -46.28
CA CYS A 30 -19.84 -1.16 -45.23
C CYS A 30 -19.31 -1.50 -43.82
N LEU A 31 -18.80 -2.72 -43.60
CA LEU A 31 -18.19 -3.15 -42.33
C LEU A 31 -17.11 -2.17 -41.84
N TRP A 32 -16.29 -1.62 -42.72
CA TRP A 32 -15.24 -0.65 -42.36
C TRP A 32 -15.81 0.69 -41.91
N LYS A 33 -16.90 1.14 -42.54
CA LYS A 33 -17.60 2.38 -42.13
C LYS A 33 -18.31 2.19 -40.79
N ILE A 34 -18.89 1.02 -40.55
CA ILE A 34 -19.48 0.67 -39.25
C ILE A 34 -18.40 0.68 -38.16
N LEU A 35 -17.23 0.10 -38.43
CA LEU A 35 -16.09 0.07 -37.50
C LEU A 35 -15.57 1.48 -37.20
N GLN A 36 -15.35 2.30 -38.22
CA GLN A 36 -14.88 3.68 -38.04
C GLN A 36 -15.88 4.50 -37.21
N ARG A 37 -17.17 4.43 -37.56
CA ARG A 37 -18.22 5.17 -36.87
C ARG A 37 -18.42 4.71 -35.43
N PHE A 38 -18.11 3.46 -35.10
CA PHE A 38 -18.11 3.00 -33.71
C PHE A 38 -17.16 3.84 -32.85
N TYR A 39 -15.92 4.05 -33.31
CA TYR A 39 -14.93 4.83 -32.57
C TYR A 39 -15.28 6.33 -32.55
N GLU A 40 -15.82 6.88 -33.64
CA GLU A 40 -16.32 8.26 -33.67
C GLU A 40 -17.44 8.49 -32.64
N VAL A 41 -18.37 7.54 -32.48
CA VAL A 41 -19.51 7.65 -31.56
C VAL A 41 -19.13 7.34 -30.12
N LYS A 42 -18.32 6.31 -29.88
CA LYS A 42 -17.95 5.88 -28.51
C LYS A 42 -16.78 6.67 -27.92
N SER A 43 -15.83 7.11 -28.75
CA SER A 43 -14.64 7.85 -28.33
C SER A 43 -14.03 7.23 -27.05
N ILE A 44 -13.70 8.04 -26.04
CA ILE A 44 -13.02 7.61 -24.82
C ILE A 44 -13.85 6.62 -23.99
N ASP A 45 -15.18 6.65 -24.11
CA ASP A 45 -16.09 5.82 -23.32
C ASP A 45 -16.03 4.34 -23.74
N ALA A 46 -15.51 4.04 -24.94
CA ALA A 46 -15.19 2.67 -25.35
C ALA A 46 -14.29 1.95 -24.33
N TRP A 47 -13.37 2.69 -23.69
CA TRP A 47 -12.44 2.16 -22.68
C TRP A 47 -12.88 2.44 -21.25
N ARG A 48 -13.46 3.61 -20.95
CA ARG A 48 -13.93 3.94 -19.58
C ARG A 48 -15.03 2.99 -19.09
N GLU A 49 -15.88 2.51 -20.00
CA GLU A 49 -16.93 1.52 -19.72
C GLU A 49 -16.44 0.07 -19.86
N ASN A 50 -15.15 -0.14 -20.10
CA ASN A 50 -14.52 -1.46 -20.28
C ASN A 50 -15.16 -2.30 -21.40
N LYS A 51 -15.64 -1.64 -22.47
CA LYS A 51 -16.20 -2.32 -23.66
C LYS A 51 -15.09 -2.88 -24.55
N VAL A 52 -13.99 -2.15 -24.69
CA VAL A 52 -12.79 -2.55 -25.42
C VAL A 52 -11.67 -2.88 -24.42
N PRO A 53 -11.24 -4.16 -24.31
CA PRO A 53 -10.15 -4.54 -23.41
C PRO A 53 -8.82 -3.94 -23.85
N SER A 54 -8.07 -3.34 -22.93
CA SER A 54 -6.77 -2.69 -23.27
C SER A 54 -5.58 -3.13 -22.43
N PHE A 55 -5.74 -3.99 -21.41
CA PHE A 55 -4.62 -4.33 -20.52
C PHE A 55 -3.43 -4.97 -21.24
N ILE A 56 -3.68 -5.86 -22.21
CA ILE A 56 -2.62 -6.55 -22.94
C ILE A 56 -1.73 -5.59 -23.76
N THR A 57 -2.30 -4.47 -24.23
CA THR A 57 -1.62 -3.43 -25.01
C THR A 57 -1.20 -2.22 -24.19
N SER A 58 -1.75 -2.04 -22.99
CA SER A 58 -1.56 -0.85 -22.13
C SER A 58 -1.16 -1.22 -20.70
N ASN A 59 -0.06 -1.98 -20.57
CA ASN A 59 0.52 -2.32 -19.26
C ASN A 59 1.97 -1.83 -19.13
N THR A 60 2.41 -1.71 -17.87
CA THR A 60 3.70 -1.12 -17.53
C THR A 60 4.89 -1.97 -17.99
N ARG A 61 4.76 -3.30 -18.02
CA ARG A 61 5.82 -4.18 -18.52
C ARG A 61 6.09 -3.95 -19.99
N LEU A 62 5.05 -3.97 -20.83
CA LEU A 62 5.17 -3.73 -22.27
C LEU A 62 5.75 -2.34 -22.55
N ALA A 63 5.25 -1.31 -21.87
CA ALA A 63 5.75 0.06 -22.01
C ALA A 63 7.25 0.18 -21.66
N LYS A 64 7.71 -0.50 -20.60
CA LYS A 64 9.13 -0.55 -20.23
C LYS A 64 9.99 -1.26 -21.27
N CYS A 65 9.48 -2.33 -21.90
CA CYS A 65 10.15 -2.99 -23.02
C CYS A 65 10.29 -2.05 -24.22
N TYR A 66 9.21 -1.37 -24.60
CA TYR A 66 9.22 -0.42 -25.73
C TYR A 66 10.15 0.75 -25.44
N ALA A 67 10.15 1.31 -24.23
CA ALA A 67 11.09 2.37 -23.84
C ALA A 67 12.55 1.92 -23.97
N ARG A 68 12.88 0.66 -23.64
CA ARG A 68 14.24 0.09 -23.84
C ARG A 68 14.58 -0.04 -25.33
N LEU A 69 13.64 -0.47 -26.17
CA LEU A 69 13.82 -0.55 -27.62
C LEU A 69 14.04 0.83 -28.24
N ILE A 70 13.19 1.80 -27.88
CA ILE A 70 13.26 3.20 -28.31
C ILE A 70 14.61 3.79 -27.93
N HIS A 71 15.02 3.65 -26.67
CA HIS A 71 16.32 4.12 -26.19
C HIS A 71 17.47 3.54 -27.02
N ASN A 72 17.49 2.22 -27.25
CA ASN A 72 18.55 1.59 -28.03
C ASN A 72 18.52 1.98 -29.51
N TYR A 73 17.35 2.23 -30.09
CA TYR A 73 17.25 2.74 -31.47
C TYR A 73 17.79 4.17 -31.59
N ILE A 74 17.51 5.03 -30.60
CA ILE A 74 18.11 6.37 -30.52
C ILE A 74 19.64 6.26 -30.51
N LEU A 75 20.21 5.31 -29.75
CA LEU A 75 21.66 5.10 -29.67
C LEU A 75 22.26 4.52 -30.96
N ASP A 76 21.58 3.55 -31.59
CA ASP A 76 22.04 2.95 -32.85
C ASP A 76 22.09 3.99 -33.97
N PHE A 77 21.02 4.81 -34.08
CA PHE A 77 20.93 5.85 -35.09
C PHE A 77 21.95 6.98 -34.86
N ASN A 78 22.10 7.45 -33.62
CA ASN A 78 22.95 8.60 -33.27
C ASN A 78 24.37 8.17 -32.86
N SER A 79 24.89 7.09 -33.44
CA SER A 79 26.22 6.54 -33.13
C SER A 79 27.40 7.37 -33.65
N ASN A 80 27.18 8.27 -34.63
CA ASN A 80 28.22 9.00 -35.35
C ASN A 80 28.35 10.50 -35.00
N ASN A 81 27.94 10.93 -33.79
CA ASN A 81 28.00 12.33 -33.30
C ASN A 81 27.19 13.40 -34.08
N ASP A 82 26.50 13.07 -35.17
CA ASP A 82 25.50 13.93 -35.82
C ASP A 82 24.11 13.61 -35.25
N PHE A 83 23.76 14.25 -34.12
CA PHE A 83 22.51 13.95 -33.43
C PHE A 83 21.29 14.43 -34.22
N ARG A 84 20.38 13.51 -34.52
CA ARG A 84 19.05 13.82 -35.05
C ARG A 84 17.97 13.34 -34.09
N LYS A 85 17.02 14.23 -33.85
CA LYS A 85 15.86 13.97 -33.01
C LYS A 85 15.01 12.87 -33.64
N VAL A 86 14.73 11.82 -32.86
CA VAL A 86 13.84 10.72 -33.26
C VAL A 86 12.38 11.15 -33.13
N GLN A 87 11.56 10.83 -34.12
CA GLN A 87 10.11 11.04 -34.08
C GLN A 87 9.42 9.72 -33.76
N ILE A 88 8.69 9.67 -32.66
CA ILE A 88 7.96 8.48 -32.22
C ILE A 88 6.49 8.75 -32.47
N ILE A 89 5.84 7.97 -33.32
CA ILE A 89 4.45 8.17 -33.71
C ILE A 89 3.65 6.96 -33.24
N GLU A 90 2.74 7.17 -32.30
CA GLU A 90 1.79 6.16 -31.86
C GLU A 90 0.51 6.27 -32.68
N VAL A 91 0.25 5.25 -33.49
CA VAL A 91 -0.89 5.19 -34.40
C VAL A 91 -2.09 4.60 -33.67
N GLY A 92 -3.18 5.34 -33.59
CA GLY A 92 -4.40 4.89 -32.93
C GLY A 92 -4.23 4.77 -31.42
N GLY A 93 -3.64 5.78 -30.78
CA GLY A 93 -3.28 5.72 -29.35
C GLY A 93 -4.48 5.67 -28.39
N GLY A 94 -5.71 5.86 -28.88
CA GLY A 94 -6.95 5.57 -28.17
C GLY A 94 -7.07 6.36 -26.88
N HIS A 95 -6.98 5.67 -25.74
CA HIS A 95 -7.16 6.27 -24.41
C HIS A 95 -5.87 6.83 -23.78
N GLY A 96 -4.70 6.75 -24.43
CA GLY A 96 -3.46 7.42 -23.99
C GLY A 96 -2.75 6.84 -22.76
N ARG A 97 -3.24 5.73 -22.18
CA ARG A 97 -2.56 5.09 -21.02
C ARG A 97 -1.20 4.53 -21.40
N PHE A 98 -1.10 3.89 -22.57
CA PHE A 98 0.17 3.36 -23.06
C PHE A 98 1.19 4.49 -23.28
N THR A 99 0.78 5.56 -23.96
CA THR A 99 1.53 6.80 -24.15
C THR A 99 2.10 7.32 -22.82
N TYR A 100 1.24 7.47 -21.81
CA TYR A 100 1.64 7.96 -20.49
C TYR A 100 2.75 7.08 -19.89
N ILE A 101 2.53 5.76 -19.84
CA ILE A 101 3.47 4.86 -19.18
C ILE A 101 4.78 4.70 -19.97
N VAL A 102 4.75 4.76 -21.30
CA VAL A 102 5.98 4.76 -22.13
C VAL A 102 6.79 6.02 -21.87
N LEU A 103 6.16 7.19 -21.84
CA LEU A 103 6.86 8.45 -21.55
C LEU A 103 7.47 8.44 -20.14
N ARG A 104 6.72 7.97 -19.12
CA ARG A 104 7.26 7.75 -17.76
C ARG A 104 8.45 6.77 -17.77
N ALA A 105 8.37 5.71 -18.57
CA ALA A 105 9.44 4.72 -18.70
C ALA A 105 10.68 5.27 -19.44
N LEU A 106 10.51 6.27 -20.31
CA LEU A 106 11.59 6.96 -21.00
C LEU A 106 12.33 7.97 -20.11
N GLU A 107 11.65 8.60 -19.13
CA GLU A 107 12.27 9.52 -18.17
C GLU A 107 13.50 8.92 -17.47
N LYS A 108 13.52 7.60 -17.23
CA LYS A 108 14.66 6.93 -16.57
C LYS A 108 15.96 7.01 -17.38
N TYR A 109 15.88 7.29 -18.68
CA TYR A 109 17.03 7.41 -19.58
C TYR A 109 17.51 8.86 -19.74
N GLU A 110 16.81 9.85 -19.16
CA GLU A 110 17.23 11.28 -19.21
C GLU A 110 18.68 11.46 -18.76
N ILE A 111 19.06 10.83 -17.64
CA ILE A 111 20.42 10.92 -17.12
C ILE A 111 21.47 10.37 -18.10
N ILE A 112 21.13 9.28 -18.81
CA ILE A 112 22.03 8.67 -19.78
C ILE A 112 22.18 9.56 -21.01
N TRP A 113 21.08 10.13 -21.51
CA TRP A 113 21.12 11.05 -22.64
C TRP A 113 21.93 12.32 -22.31
N ASN A 114 21.78 12.85 -21.09
CA ASN A 114 22.57 13.98 -20.62
C ASN A 114 24.07 13.64 -20.56
N ASP A 115 24.44 12.49 -20.00
CA ASP A 115 25.85 12.03 -19.92
C ASP A 115 26.46 11.77 -21.31
N LEU A 116 25.64 11.40 -22.30
CA LEU A 116 26.06 11.25 -23.70
C LEU A 116 26.11 12.58 -24.48
N GLY A 117 25.72 13.70 -23.86
CA GLY A 117 25.70 15.02 -24.49
C GLY A 117 24.58 15.21 -25.52
N TYR A 118 23.49 14.45 -25.41
CA TYR A 118 22.32 14.63 -26.26
C TYR A 118 21.53 15.89 -25.84
N PRO A 119 20.71 16.48 -26.72
CA PRO A 119 19.84 17.59 -26.34
C PRO A 119 18.84 17.19 -25.27
N ASP A 120 18.37 18.16 -24.47
CA ASP A 120 17.36 17.98 -23.41
C ASP A 120 16.09 17.24 -23.88
N ILE A 121 15.79 17.33 -25.18
CA ILE A 121 14.65 16.68 -25.82
C ILE A 121 15.19 15.82 -26.98
N PRO A 122 15.63 14.58 -26.73
CA PRO A 122 16.27 13.74 -27.73
C PRO A 122 15.26 13.07 -28.70
N PHE A 123 13.98 13.11 -28.36
CA PHE A 123 12.90 12.60 -29.20
C PHE A 123 11.69 13.53 -29.16
N LYS A 124 10.76 13.34 -30.11
CA LYS A 124 9.41 13.91 -30.04
C LYS A 124 8.41 12.77 -30.18
N TYR A 125 7.59 12.57 -29.15
CA TYR A 125 6.48 11.64 -29.17
C TYR A 125 5.24 12.33 -29.74
N ILE A 126 4.56 11.69 -30.67
CA ILE A 126 3.40 12.20 -31.38
C ILE A 126 2.31 11.16 -31.21
N PHE A 127 1.34 11.47 -30.35
CA PHE A 127 0.13 10.69 -30.23
C PHE A 127 -0.77 10.99 -31.43
N THR A 128 -1.25 9.94 -32.10
CA THR A 128 -2.24 10.11 -33.17
C THR A 128 -3.47 9.25 -32.98
N ASP A 129 -4.61 9.80 -33.37
CA ASP A 129 -5.91 9.13 -33.37
C ASP A 129 -6.74 9.71 -34.53
N ILE A 130 -7.72 8.93 -35.01
CA ILE A 130 -8.65 9.40 -36.04
C ILE A 130 -9.74 10.31 -35.44
N THR A 131 -10.04 10.15 -34.15
CA THR A 131 -11.08 10.88 -33.45
C THR A 131 -10.52 12.14 -32.78
N LYS A 132 -11.12 13.29 -33.12
CA LYS A 132 -10.73 14.59 -32.58
C LYS A 132 -11.09 14.70 -31.10
N GLU A 133 -12.15 14.03 -30.69
CA GLU A 133 -12.68 13.98 -29.33
C GLU A 133 -11.68 13.32 -28.37
N ASN A 134 -11.04 12.20 -28.76
CA ASN A 134 -9.97 11.58 -27.97
C ASN A 134 -8.81 12.57 -27.80
N ILE A 135 -8.35 13.19 -28.89
CA ILE A 135 -7.25 14.17 -28.84
C ILE A 135 -7.59 15.34 -27.92
N ASN A 136 -8.79 15.92 -28.03
CA ASN A 136 -9.20 17.03 -27.17
C ASN A 136 -9.26 16.62 -25.70
N PHE A 137 -9.76 15.42 -25.40
CA PHE A 137 -9.81 14.88 -24.04
C PHE A 137 -8.41 14.67 -23.44
N LEU A 138 -7.47 14.15 -24.23
CA LEU A 138 -6.11 13.83 -23.78
C LEU A 138 -5.19 15.05 -23.71
N SER A 139 -5.44 16.06 -24.55
CA SER A 139 -4.68 17.32 -24.58
C SER A 139 -5.22 18.39 -23.62
N ASP A 140 -6.29 18.10 -22.88
CA ASP A 140 -6.82 19.01 -21.87
C ASP A 140 -5.83 19.23 -20.72
N LYS A 141 -5.82 20.44 -20.15
CA LYS A 141 -4.89 20.82 -19.07
C LYS A 141 -5.07 19.98 -17.80
N GLY A 142 -6.26 19.44 -17.57
CA GLY A 142 -6.54 18.55 -16.45
C GLY A 142 -6.04 17.11 -16.64
N ASN A 143 -5.59 16.74 -17.84
CA ASN A 143 -5.11 15.40 -18.14
C ASN A 143 -3.66 15.19 -17.67
N VAL A 144 -3.36 13.99 -17.15
CA VAL A 144 -2.02 13.62 -16.69
C VAL A 144 -0.96 13.64 -17.80
N LEU A 145 -1.34 13.52 -19.07
CA LEU A 145 -0.42 13.64 -20.21
C LEU A 145 0.10 15.07 -20.43
N ASN A 146 -0.58 16.08 -19.89
CA ASN A 146 -0.17 17.47 -20.06
C ASN A 146 1.23 17.75 -19.48
N GLU A 147 1.67 16.99 -18.48
CA GLU A 147 3.05 17.10 -17.95
C GLU A 147 4.12 16.90 -19.05
N PHE A 148 3.85 16.03 -20.02
CA PHE A 148 4.77 15.76 -21.12
C PHE A 148 4.64 16.73 -22.29
N SER A 149 3.45 17.30 -22.48
CA SER A 149 3.24 18.42 -23.41
C SER A 149 4.03 19.65 -22.93
N GLU A 150 4.01 19.94 -21.64
CA GLU A 150 4.79 21.03 -21.01
C GLU A 150 6.30 20.80 -21.11
N LYS A 151 6.76 19.55 -20.94
CA LYS A 151 8.15 19.14 -21.24
C LYS A 151 8.51 19.18 -22.73
N LYS A 152 7.55 19.45 -23.62
CA LYS A 152 7.68 19.39 -25.09
C LYS A 152 8.06 18.00 -25.63
N TRP A 153 7.87 16.96 -24.83
CA TRP A 153 8.10 15.57 -25.20
C TRP A 153 6.95 15.01 -26.04
N LEU A 154 5.72 15.45 -25.77
CA LEU A 154 4.50 14.97 -26.41
C LEU A 154 3.90 16.04 -27.35
N ASP A 155 3.33 15.61 -28.48
CA ASP A 155 2.36 16.34 -29.30
C ASP A 155 1.16 15.44 -29.64
N PHE A 156 0.13 16.06 -30.18
CA PHE A 156 -1.07 15.36 -30.64
C PHE A 156 -1.38 15.74 -32.10
N ALA A 157 -1.71 14.75 -32.93
CA ALA A 157 -2.12 14.99 -34.31
C ALA A 157 -3.29 14.06 -34.71
N LEU A 158 -4.16 14.56 -35.61
CA LEU A 158 -5.13 13.70 -36.27
C LEU A 158 -4.42 12.89 -37.35
N PHE A 159 -4.70 11.58 -37.40
CA PHE A 159 -4.14 10.72 -38.42
C PHE A 159 -5.07 9.53 -38.70
N ASP A 160 -5.58 9.44 -39.92
CA ASP A 160 -6.28 8.28 -40.46
C ASP A 160 -5.26 7.37 -41.18
N ALA A 161 -4.93 6.25 -40.54
CA ALA A 161 -3.95 5.30 -41.06
C ALA A 161 -4.34 4.64 -42.41
N ASN A 162 -5.61 4.64 -42.82
CA ASN A 162 -6.00 4.10 -44.13
C ASN A 162 -5.79 5.11 -45.27
N ASN A 163 -6.01 6.40 -44.97
CA ASN A 163 -6.17 7.43 -45.99
C ASN A 163 -5.07 8.50 -45.97
N ASN A 164 -4.48 8.79 -44.82
CA ASN A 164 -3.44 9.81 -44.69
C ASN A 164 -2.04 9.29 -45.01
N THR A 165 -1.16 10.24 -45.28
CA THR A 165 0.28 10.09 -45.48
C THR A 165 1.03 10.77 -44.34
N PRO A 166 2.33 10.48 -44.15
CA PRO A 166 3.14 11.15 -43.12
C PRO A 166 3.09 12.69 -43.20
N ASP A 167 2.98 13.25 -44.40
CA ASP A 167 2.87 14.70 -44.64
C ASP A 167 1.59 15.35 -44.09
N ASP A 168 0.57 14.56 -43.75
CA ASP A 168 -0.69 15.02 -43.18
C ASP A 168 -0.61 15.14 -41.64
N ILE A 169 0.46 14.65 -41.01
CA ILE A 169 0.67 14.77 -39.57
C ILE A 169 1.15 16.19 -39.25
N ILE A 170 0.22 16.99 -38.75
CA ILE A 170 0.43 18.38 -38.34
C ILE A 170 0.44 18.47 -36.81
N ILE A 171 1.53 19.03 -36.28
CA ILE A 171 1.82 19.16 -34.84
C ILE A 171 2.03 20.63 -34.43
N GLY A 172 2.24 20.85 -33.13
CA GLY A 172 2.56 22.15 -32.56
C GLY A 172 1.31 22.97 -32.18
N THR A 173 1.51 23.97 -31.33
CA THR A 173 0.40 24.79 -30.76
C THR A 173 -0.42 25.51 -31.82
N ASP A 174 0.23 25.95 -32.89
CA ASP A 174 -0.42 26.66 -34.00
C ASP A 174 -0.94 25.70 -35.08
N LYS A 175 -0.70 24.39 -34.94
CA LYS A 175 -1.01 23.34 -35.92
C LYS A 175 -0.52 23.69 -37.32
N LYS A 176 0.78 23.96 -37.42
CA LYS A 176 1.47 24.32 -38.68
C LYS A 176 2.78 23.57 -38.88
N GLU A 177 3.34 22.97 -37.85
CA GLU A 177 4.57 22.20 -37.96
C GLU A 177 4.24 20.82 -38.51
N LYS A 178 5.05 20.34 -39.45
CA LYS A 178 4.95 18.97 -39.99
C LYS A 178 6.08 18.13 -39.44
N ILE A 179 5.85 16.81 -39.38
CA ILE A 179 6.93 15.86 -39.14
C ILE A 179 7.99 15.96 -40.25
N LYS A 180 9.24 15.60 -39.91
CA LYS A 180 10.38 15.77 -40.81
C LYS A 180 10.82 14.45 -41.45
N SER A 181 11.06 14.44 -42.76
CA SER A 181 11.47 13.26 -43.54
C SER A 181 12.94 12.85 -43.34
N ASP A 182 13.80 13.78 -42.91
CA ASP A 182 15.22 13.53 -42.65
C ASP A 182 15.50 12.97 -41.24
N SER A 183 14.49 12.98 -40.37
CA SER A 183 14.53 12.43 -39.02
C SER A 183 14.14 10.95 -39.01
N PRO A 184 14.82 10.11 -38.20
CA PRO A 184 14.40 8.73 -37.99
C PRO A 184 13.02 8.65 -37.33
N ILE A 185 12.22 7.66 -37.75
CA ILE A 185 10.85 7.45 -37.27
C ILE A 185 10.76 6.11 -36.54
N ILE A 186 10.10 6.13 -35.39
CA ILE A 186 9.59 4.93 -34.71
C ILE A 186 8.06 4.97 -34.79
N LEU A 187 7.44 3.97 -35.41
CA LEU A 187 6.00 3.75 -35.36
C LEU A 187 5.65 2.76 -34.26
N ILE A 188 4.64 3.08 -33.48
CA ILE A 188 4.02 2.19 -32.50
C ILE A 188 2.60 1.90 -32.97
N CYS A 189 2.30 0.62 -33.20
CA CYS A 189 1.03 0.15 -33.73
C CYS A 189 0.49 -0.98 -32.83
N ASN A 190 -0.13 -0.61 -31.70
CA ASN A 190 -0.71 -1.56 -30.76
C ASN A 190 -2.24 -1.63 -30.96
N TYR A 191 -2.80 -2.81 -31.24
CA TYR A 191 -4.25 -3.03 -31.44
C TYR A 191 -4.89 -1.99 -32.39
N VAL A 192 -4.25 -1.83 -33.54
CA VAL A 192 -4.71 -0.86 -34.55
C VAL A 192 -4.71 -1.46 -35.94
N LEU A 193 -3.79 -2.38 -36.24
CA LEU A 193 -3.70 -2.98 -37.57
C LEU A 193 -4.85 -3.98 -37.82
N ASP A 194 -5.41 -4.57 -36.75
CA ASP A 194 -6.64 -5.39 -36.78
C ASP A 194 -7.89 -4.62 -37.20
N SER A 195 -7.80 -3.29 -37.19
CA SER A 195 -8.88 -2.34 -37.47
C SER A 195 -8.63 -1.52 -38.74
N LEU A 196 -7.52 -1.78 -39.46
CA LEU A 196 -7.24 -1.18 -40.77
C LEU A 196 -7.77 -2.05 -41.90
N LEU A 197 -7.94 -1.44 -43.07
CA LEU A 197 -8.46 -2.11 -44.26
C LEU A 197 -7.68 -3.40 -44.55
N THR A 198 -8.40 -4.52 -44.58
CA THR A 198 -7.88 -5.82 -44.99
C THR A 198 -8.65 -6.36 -46.20
N ASP A 199 -7.92 -6.97 -47.12
CA ASP A 199 -8.50 -7.84 -48.14
C ASP A 199 -8.49 -9.29 -47.65
N SER A 200 -9.16 -10.19 -48.37
CA SER A 200 -9.04 -11.62 -48.13
C SER A 200 -8.90 -12.40 -49.43
N ILE A 201 -7.86 -13.23 -49.46
CA ILE A 201 -7.38 -13.93 -50.64
C ILE A 201 -7.36 -15.43 -50.36
N ALA A 202 -7.81 -16.22 -51.32
CA ALA A 202 -7.68 -17.66 -51.35
C ALA A 202 -6.86 -18.10 -52.57
N ILE A 203 -5.91 -19.00 -52.35
CA ILE A 203 -5.05 -19.59 -53.37
C ILE A 203 -5.37 -21.09 -53.39
N GLU A 204 -5.96 -21.58 -54.48
CA GLU A 204 -6.19 -23.00 -54.68
C GLU A 204 -5.05 -23.67 -55.46
N SER A 205 -4.57 -22.97 -56.48
CA SER A 205 -3.43 -23.32 -57.32
C SER A 205 -2.86 -22.06 -57.98
N PHE A 206 -1.76 -22.18 -58.71
CA PHE A 206 -1.11 -21.06 -59.41
C PHE A 206 -2.09 -20.22 -60.25
N ASP A 207 -2.98 -20.85 -61.03
CA ASP A 207 -3.96 -20.18 -61.90
C ASP A 207 -5.35 -19.93 -61.26
N ASN A 208 -5.53 -20.30 -59.99
CA ASN A 208 -6.80 -20.23 -59.30
C ASN A 208 -6.62 -19.48 -57.98
N ILE A 209 -6.66 -18.15 -58.11
CA ILE A 209 -6.65 -17.21 -57.00
C ILE A 209 -8.01 -16.51 -56.94
N TYR A 210 -8.51 -16.36 -55.73
CA TYR A 210 -9.82 -15.80 -55.46
C TYR A 210 -9.72 -14.71 -54.40
N ARG A 211 -10.63 -13.75 -54.50
CA ARG A 211 -10.86 -12.69 -53.51
C ARG A 211 -12.21 -12.94 -52.85
N SER A 212 -12.32 -12.71 -51.55
CA SER A 212 -13.60 -12.84 -50.86
C SER A 212 -14.53 -11.66 -51.13
N LEU A 213 -15.80 -11.97 -51.39
CA LEU A 213 -16.91 -11.03 -51.32
C LEU A 213 -17.71 -11.30 -50.04
N VAL A 214 -18.23 -10.26 -49.42
CA VAL A 214 -19.09 -10.34 -48.24
C VAL A 214 -20.44 -9.70 -48.52
N SER A 215 -21.51 -10.38 -48.14
CA SER A 215 -22.85 -9.81 -48.05
C SER A 215 -23.20 -9.63 -46.57
N VAL A 216 -23.80 -8.50 -46.23
CA VAL A 216 -24.21 -8.16 -44.86
C VAL A 216 -25.73 -8.22 -44.76
N TYR A 217 -26.23 -8.96 -43.77
CA TYR A 217 -27.65 -9.09 -43.45
C TYR A 217 -27.93 -8.55 -42.05
N SER A 218 -29.14 -8.08 -41.81
CA SER A 218 -29.63 -7.70 -40.49
C SER A 218 -31.04 -8.24 -40.25
N ILE A 219 -31.36 -8.57 -38.99
CA ILE A 219 -32.73 -8.91 -38.58
C ILE A 219 -33.70 -7.73 -38.73
N ASN A 220 -33.18 -6.51 -38.81
CA ASN A 220 -33.96 -5.29 -38.97
C ASN A 220 -33.67 -4.65 -40.33
N LYS A 221 -34.64 -3.90 -40.85
CA LYS A 221 -34.37 -2.97 -41.94
C LYS A 221 -33.54 -1.80 -41.38
N GLU A 222 -32.36 -1.57 -41.95
CA GLU A 222 -31.44 -0.52 -41.52
C GLU A 222 -31.63 0.74 -42.37
N ASP A 223 -32.01 1.86 -41.75
CA ASP A 223 -32.10 3.14 -42.45
C ASP A 223 -30.71 3.77 -42.68
N ASP A 224 -29.78 3.51 -41.76
CA ASP A 224 -28.38 3.94 -41.83
C ASP A 224 -27.48 2.71 -41.76
N ILE A 225 -26.99 2.27 -42.92
CA ILE A 225 -26.16 1.06 -43.06
C ILE A 225 -24.78 1.16 -42.40
N THR A 226 -24.42 2.34 -41.89
CA THR A 226 -23.13 2.58 -41.21
C THR A 226 -23.29 2.64 -39.68
N HIS A 227 -24.50 2.45 -39.17
CA HIS A 227 -24.77 2.57 -37.73
C HIS A 227 -24.00 1.51 -36.91
N PRO A 228 -23.25 1.88 -35.86
CA PRO A 228 -22.40 0.95 -35.10
C PRO A 228 -23.13 -0.29 -34.52
N ASP A 229 -24.38 -0.10 -34.06
CA ASP A 229 -25.18 -1.18 -33.44
C ASP A 229 -25.55 -2.32 -34.40
N ILE A 230 -25.40 -2.14 -35.72
CA ILE A 230 -25.59 -3.21 -36.71
C ILE A 230 -24.69 -4.40 -36.37
N THR A 231 -23.48 -4.14 -35.86
CA THR A 231 -22.52 -5.17 -35.43
C THR A 231 -23.13 -6.21 -34.48
N ASN A 232 -24.07 -5.81 -33.62
CA ASN A 232 -24.67 -6.70 -32.62
C ASN A 232 -25.75 -7.65 -33.18
N ARG A 233 -26.24 -7.37 -34.39
CA ARG A 233 -27.41 -8.03 -34.98
C ARG A 233 -27.23 -8.48 -36.43
N MET A 234 -26.07 -8.20 -37.00
CA MET A 234 -25.75 -8.58 -38.37
C MET A 234 -25.32 -10.05 -38.46
N SER A 235 -25.47 -10.60 -39.66
CA SER A 235 -24.91 -11.88 -40.08
C SER A 235 -24.30 -11.75 -41.47
N LEU A 236 -23.29 -12.58 -41.75
CA LEU A 236 -22.43 -12.43 -42.92
C LEU A 236 -22.51 -13.66 -43.82
N GLN A 237 -22.62 -13.44 -45.13
CA GLN A 237 -22.46 -14.49 -46.13
C GLN A 237 -21.22 -14.20 -46.96
N TRP A 238 -20.41 -15.22 -47.20
CA TRP A 238 -19.16 -15.10 -47.98
C TRP A 238 -19.27 -15.83 -49.31
N SER A 239 -18.71 -15.23 -50.35
CA SER A 239 -18.49 -15.88 -51.66
C SER A 239 -17.11 -15.54 -52.20
N TRP A 240 -16.68 -16.22 -53.26
CA TRP A 240 -15.33 -16.09 -53.83
C TRP A 240 -15.42 -15.61 -55.27
N LEU A 241 -14.74 -14.49 -55.56
CA LEU A 241 -14.58 -13.94 -56.90
C LEU A 241 -13.21 -14.36 -57.44
N LYS A 242 -13.16 -14.98 -58.61
CA LYS A 242 -11.88 -15.34 -59.24
C LYS A 242 -11.14 -14.06 -59.65
N VAL A 243 -9.86 -13.98 -59.29
CA VAL A 243 -8.99 -12.86 -59.62
C VAL A 243 -8.34 -13.12 -60.97
N ASP A 244 -8.45 -12.16 -61.89
CA ASP A 244 -7.74 -12.19 -63.17
C ASP A 244 -6.33 -11.62 -62.96
N LEU A 245 -5.40 -12.51 -62.62
CA LEU A 245 -3.98 -12.19 -62.66
C LEU A 245 -3.52 -12.17 -64.12
N ASN A 246 -3.59 -11.00 -64.77
CA ASN A 246 -3.01 -10.81 -66.11
C ASN A 246 -1.54 -11.30 -66.15
N GLU A 247 -1.04 -11.67 -67.33
CA GLU A 247 0.32 -12.17 -67.63
C GLU A 247 1.50 -11.32 -67.07
N SER A 248 1.25 -10.17 -66.45
CA SER A 248 2.25 -9.34 -65.77
C SER A 248 2.82 -9.97 -64.48
N ILE A 249 2.21 -11.03 -63.89
CA ILE A 249 2.85 -11.77 -62.77
C ILE A 249 3.96 -12.68 -63.31
N LEU A 250 3.81 -13.14 -64.57
CA LEU A 250 4.60 -14.21 -65.18
C LEU A 250 5.80 -13.72 -65.99
N ASN A 251 5.75 -12.53 -66.58
CA ASN A 251 6.85 -12.03 -67.40
C ASN A 251 7.62 -10.90 -66.70
N ASN A 252 8.87 -11.19 -66.32
CA ASN A 252 9.91 -10.15 -66.27
C ASN A 252 10.02 -9.59 -67.70
N ARG A 253 9.37 -8.46 -68.00
CA ARG A 253 9.55 -7.83 -69.32
C ARG A 253 10.74 -6.90 -69.28
N ASP A 254 11.84 -7.39 -69.86
CA ASP A 254 12.70 -6.57 -70.69
C ASP A 254 11.86 -5.79 -71.71
N GLU A 255 12.41 -4.63 -72.07
CA GLU A 255 11.81 -3.48 -72.73
C GLU A 255 11.02 -3.74 -74.04
N ASN A 256 10.18 -2.74 -74.34
CA ASN A 256 9.57 -2.39 -75.63
C ASN A 256 8.30 -3.17 -76.07
N MET A 257 7.15 -2.49 -76.02
CA MET A 257 6.31 -2.27 -77.21
C MET A 257 5.11 -1.34 -76.94
N ASN A 258 5.13 -0.22 -77.66
CA ASN A 258 4.06 0.55 -78.31
C ASN A 258 2.62 0.49 -77.77
N VAL A 259 2.19 1.67 -77.32
CA VAL A 259 0.80 2.08 -77.08
C VAL A 259 0.09 2.30 -78.42
N ILE A 260 -1.06 1.64 -78.63
CA ILE A 260 -2.10 2.09 -79.55
C ILE A 260 -3.42 2.07 -78.80
N ASP A 261 -4.08 3.22 -78.80
CA ASP A 261 -5.40 3.52 -78.24
C ASP A 261 -6.51 2.63 -78.82
N ASN A 262 -7.53 2.37 -78.00
CA ASN A 262 -8.92 2.54 -78.43
C ASN A 262 -9.88 2.57 -77.24
N PHE A 263 -10.51 3.72 -77.05
CA PHE A 263 -11.72 3.94 -76.26
C PHE A 263 -12.90 3.17 -76.87
N ASN A 264 -13.72 2.51 -76.03
CA ASN A 264 -15.18 2.53 -76.16
C ASN A 264 -15.91 1.93 -74.95
N ASN A 265 -16.78 2.78 -74.40
CA ASN A 265 -17.86 2.63 -73.41
C ASN A 265 -18.46 1.23 -73.19
N ASN A 266 -18.61 0.81 -71.91
CA ASN A 266 -19.79 0.10 -71.38
C ASN A 266 -19.87 0.12 -69.82
N ASN A 267 -20.55 1.12 -69.26
CA ASN A 267 -20.63 1.45 -67.81
C ASN A 267 -21.48 0.52 -66.91
N ILE A 268 -21.58 -0.78 -67.20
CA ILE A 268 -22.15 -1.77 -66.24
C ILE A 268 -21.28 -3.04 -66.18
N LEU A 269 -20.58 -3.35 -67.27
CA LEU A 269 -19.55 -4.41 -67.31
C LEU A 269 -18.19 -3.92 -66.81
N GLU A 270 -17.95 -2.60 -66.78
CA GLU A 270 -16.72 -2.00 -66.27
C GLU A 270 -16.57 -2.13 -64.75
N ASP A 271 -17.66 -1.98 -63.97
CA ASP A 271 -17.60 -2.13 -62.51
C ASP A 271 -17.26 -3.57 -62.10
N ILE A 272 -17.86 -4.58 -62.75
CA ILE A 272 -17.58 -6.00 -62.50
C ILE A 272 -16.16 -6.39 -62.97
N LYS A 273 -15.68 -5.82 -64.09
CA LYS A 273 -14.30 -6.04 -64.56
C LYS A 273 -13.24 -5.35 -63.69
N SER A 274 -13.58 -4.25 -63.02
CA SER A 274 -12.69 -3.57 -62.07
C SER A 274 -12.46 -4.40 -60.81
N ASP A 275 -13.49 -5.13 -60.34
CA ASP A 275 -13.43 -5.92 -59.11
C ASP A 275 -12.64 -7.23 -59.23
N ASN A 276 -12.44 -7.74 -60.45
CA ASN A 276 -11.60 -8.91 -60.74
C ASN A 276 -10.09 -8.63 -60.64
N LYS A 277 -9.68 -7.36 -60.55
CA LYS A 277 -8.28 -6.95 -60.45
C LYS A 277 -7.92 -6.58 -59.02
N LEU A 278 -6.67 -6.87 -58.65
CA LEU A 278 -6.08 -6.45 -57.38
C LEU A 278 -5.17 -5.24 -57.64
N GLU A 279 -5.75 -4.02 -57.60
CA GLU A 279 -5.03 -2.76 -57.91
C GLU A 279 -3.72 -2.60 -57.13
N TYR A 280 -3.71 -3.02 -55.86
CA TYR A 280 -2.50 -2.94 -55.01
C TYR A 280 -1.38 -3.89 -55.43
N ILE A 281 -1.65 -4.93 -56.24
CA ILE A 281 -0.61 -5.81 -56.81
C ILE A 281 -0.08 -5.24 -58.13
N GLU A 282 -0.92 -4.55 -58.90
CA GLU A 282 -0.52 -3.90 -60.15
C GLU A 282 0.43 -2.73 -59.89
N ASN A 283 0.20 -1.99 -58.80
CA ASN A 283 0.93 -0.76 -58.48
C ASN A 283 2.09 -0.95 -57.49
N ASP A 284 2.26 -2.13 -56.90
CA ASP A 284 3.28 -2.40 -55.87
C ASP A 284 3.99 -3.74 -56.13
N GLU A 285 5.23 -3.64 -56.62
CA GLU A 285 6.07 -4.79 -56.95
C GLU A 285 6.43 -5.65 -55.72
N ILE A 286 6.54 -5.03 -54.55
CA ILE A 286 6.87 -5.71 -53.30
C ILE A 286 5.66 -6.52 -52.84
N MET A 287 4.47 -5.92 -52.89
CA MET A 287 3.21 -6.62 -52.61
C MET A 287 3.00 -7.81 -53.57
N ARG A 288 3.38 -7.65 -54.85
CA ARG A 288 3.39 -8.74 -55.84
C ARG A 288 4.32 -9.87 -55.43
N SER A 289 5.50 -9.56 -54.90
CA SER A 289 6.49 -10.53 -54.41
C SER A 289 6.00 -11.30 -53.18
N VAL A 290 5.29 -10.63 -52.27
CA VAL A 290 4.62 -11.26 -51.12
C VAL A 290 3.57 -12.28 -51.59
N ILE A 291 2.70 -11.92 -52.54
CA ILE A 291 1.71 -12.85 -53.08
C ILE A 291 2.37 -14.02 -53.83
N LYS A 292 3.41 -13.77 -54.63
CA LYS A 292 4.21 -14.83 -55.26
C LYS A 292 4.79 -15.82 -54.23
N SER A 293 5.21 -15.32 -53.07
CA SER A 293 5.70 -16.17 -51.98
C SER A 293 4.61 -17.06 -51.40
N TYR A 294 3.38 -16.56 -51.27
CA TYR A 294 2.27 -17.41 -50.86
C TYR A 294 1.91 -18.47 -51.92
N ILE A 295 1.95 -18.12 -53.20
CA ILE A 295 1.72 -19.07 -54.30
C ILE A 295 2.79 -20.18 -54.30
N SER A 296 4.06 -19.85 -54.00
CA SER A 296 5.18 -20.80 -54.05
C SER A 296 5.10 -21.91 -53.00
N TYR A 297 4.30 -21.76 -51.94
CA TYR A 297 4.04 -22.85 -50.99
C TYR A 297 3.29 -24.04 -51.60
N ASN A 298 2.72 -23.89 -52.80
CA ASN A 298 2.12 -24.95 -53.61
C ASN A 298 1.09 -25.82 -52.83
N ARG A 299 0.19 -25.17 -52.10
CA ARG A 299 -0.90 -25.79 -51.35
C ARG A 299 -2.12 -24.87 -51.32
N LYS A 300 -3.28 -25.38 -50.91
CA LYS A 300 -4.48 -24.56 -50.72
C LYS A 300 -4.32 -23.68 -49.47
N LEU A 301 -4.47 -22.38 -49.65
CA LEU A 301 -4.30 -21.36 -48.63
C LEU A 301 -5.45 -20.38 -48.69
N SER A 302 -5.87 -19.82 -47.55
CA SER A 302 -6.63 -18.58 -47.52
C SER A 302 -6.15 -17.73 -46.37
N PHE A 303 -6.06 -16.43 -46.58
CA PHE A 303 -5.56 -15.49 -45.60
C PHE A 303 -6.15 -14.09 -45.82
N VAL A 304 -6.20 -13.31 -44.74
CA VAL A 304 -6.43 -11.87 -44.83
C VAL A 304 -5.12 -11.16 -45.19
N LEU A 305 -5.22 -10.08 -45.96
CA LEU A 305 -4.09 -9.30 -46.44
C LEU A 305 -4.24 -7.83 -45.96
N PRO A 306 -3.39 -7.35 -45.03
CA PRO A 306 -3.58 -6.07 -44.35
C PRO A 306 -3.11 -4.91 -45.23
N ILE A 307 -3.83 -4.66 -46.32
CA ILE A 307 -3.49 -3.67 -47.35
C ILE A 307 -3.41 -2.24 -46.81
N GLY A 308 -4.26 -1.87 -45.85
CA GLY A 308 -4.23 -0.56 -45.19
C GLY A 308 -2.95 -0.38 -44.37
N ALA A 309 -2.60 -1.39 -43.56
CA ALA A 309 -1.37 -1.39 -42.77
C ALA A 309 -0.13 -1.32 -43.66
N ILE A 310 -0.03 -2.16 -44.70
CA ILE A 310 1.13 -2.18 -45.61
C ILE A 310 1.28 -0.83 -46.31
N LYS A 311 0.19 -0.25 -46.82
CA LYS A 311 0.20 1.08 -47.45
C LYS A 311 0.72 2.15 -46.48
N MET A 312 0.20 2.19 -45.25
CA MET A 312 0.65 3.12 -44.23
C MET A 312 2.15 2.97 -43.94
N LEU A 313 2.59 1.74 -43.66
CA LEU A 313 3.98 1.44 -43.32
C LEU A 313 4.94 1.77 -44.48
N ARG A 314 4.53 1.50 -45.73
CA ARG A 314 5.27 1.88 -46.94
C ARG A 314 5.44 3.39 -47.02
N ASN A 315 4.36 4.16 -46.84
CA ASN A 315 4.43 5.62 -46.90
C ASN A 315 5.42 6.19 -45.87
N PHE A 316 5.43 5.67 -44.64
CA PHE A 316 6.43 6.08 -43.63
C PHE A 316 7.86 5.61 -43.95
N HIS A 317 8.00 4.43 -44.54
CA HIS A 317 9.30 3.91 -44.98
C HIS A 317 9.91 4.82 -46.05
N GLU A 318 9.13 5.16 -47.08
CA GLU A 318 9.53 6.08 -48.15
C GLU A 318 9.82 7.48 -47.60
N PHE A 319 8.93 8.01 -46.76
CA PHE A 319 9.07 9.34 -46.17
C PHE A 319 10.35 9.47 -45.32
N SER A 320 10.72 8.43 -44.58
CA SER A 320 11.92 8.44 -43.72
C SER A 320 13.21 7.97 -44.41
N ASN A 321 13.18 7.75 -45.73
CA ASN A 321 14.28 7.16 -46.50
C ASN A 321 14.80 5.85 -45.88
N GLY A 322 13.87 4.99 -45.46
CA GLY A 322 14.15 3.70 -44.81
C GLY A 322 14.56 3.78 -43.34
N ASN A 323 14.68 4.98 -42.74
CA ASN A 323 15.00 5.15 -41.30
C ASN A 323 13.78 4.91 -40.40
N LEU A 324 13.12 3.78 -40.61
CA LEU A 324 11.88 3.39 -39.95
C LEU A 324 12.13 2.21 -39.01
N LEU A 325 11.66 2.33 -37.77
CA LEU A 325 11.43 1.23 -36.85
C LEU A 325 9.93 1.12 -36.60
N VAL A 326 9.36 -0.07 -36.63
CA VAL A 326 7.93 -0.31 -36.36
C VAL A 326 7.83 -1.31 -35.21
N LEU A 327 7.03 -0.99 -34.20
CA LEU A 327 6.67 -1.88 -33.10
C LEU A 327 5.18 -2.17 -33.19
N ILE A 328 4.86 -3.40 -33.60
CA ILE A 328 3.48 -3.87 -33.79
C ILE A 328 3.13 -4.76 -32.60
N GLY A 329 2.05 -4.45 -31.90
CA GLY A 329 1.47 -5.30 -30.86
C GLY A 329 0.03 -5.62 -31.20
N ASP A 330 -0.22 -6.76 -31.85
CA ASP A 330 -1.55 -7.06 -32.39
C ASP A 330 -1.87 -8.57 -32.35
N LYS A 331 -3.16 -8.91 -32.46
CA LYS A 331 -3.55 -10.30 -32.66
C LYS A 331 -3.29 -10.66 -34.11
N GLY A 332 -2.52 -11.71 -34.35
CA GLY A 332 -2.18 -12.00 -35.74
C GLY A 332 -1.47 -13.31 -35.98
N TYR A 333 -1.45 -13.69 -37.26
CA TYR A 333 -0.76 -14.86 -37.77
C TYR A 333 0.72 -14.54 -37.95
N PRO A 334 1.62 -15.10 -37.10
CA PRO A 334 3.04 -14.81 -37.18
C PRO A 334 3.69 -15.44 -38.41
N ASP A 335 3.16 -16.55 -38.91
CA ASP A 335 3.68 -17.28 -40.06
C ASP A 335 2.54 -17.96 -40.85
N GLU A 336 2.88 -18.55 -41.98
CA GLU A 336 1.94 -19.18 -42.91
C GLU A 336 1.36 -20.51 -42.40
N SER A 337 1.83 -21.05 -41.27
CA SER A 337 1.47 -22.42 -40.85
C SER A 337 -0.02 -22.61 -40.55
N GLU A 338 -0.74 -21.52 -40.25
CA GLU A 338 -2.18 -21.53 -39.98
C GLU A 338 -3.06 -21.33 -41.22
N PHE A 339 -2.48 -20.95 -42.36
CA PHE A 339 -3.21 -20.74 -43.62
C PHE A 339 -3.51 -22.06 -44.36
N ASN A 340 -4.04 -23.04 -43.65
CA ASN A 340 -4.38 -24.35 -44.21
C ASN A 340 -5.81 -24.33 -44.76
N SER A 341 -5.97 -24.81 -45.99
CA SER A 341 -7.25 -24.89 -46.72
C SER A 341 -7.86 -23.53 -47.07
N ILE A 342 -8.94 -23.55 -47.85
CA ILE A 342 -9.75 -22.35 -48.13
C ILE A 342 -10.79 -22.22 -47.02
N ARG A 343 -10.71 -21.12 -46.26
CA ARG A 343 -11.59 -20.78 -45.15
C ARG A 343 -12.08 -19.36 -45.31
N ILE A 344 -13.26 -19.08 -44.79
CA ILE A 344 -13.79 -17.71 -44.73
C ILE A 344 -12.99 -16.88 -43.71
N PRO A 345 -12.90 -15.56 -43.89
CA PRO A 345 -12.27 -14.67 -42.92
C PRO A 345 -12.96 -14.75 -41.56
N HIS A 346 -12.16 -14.79 -40.50
CA HIS A 346 -12.65 -14.71 -39.13
C HIS A 346 -12.76 -13.25 -38.68
N ILE A 347 -13.93 -12.87 -38.15
CA ILE A 347 -14.21 -11.55 -37.58
C ILE A 347 -14.64 -11.74 -36.13
N ALA A 348 -13.90 -11.12 -35.21
CA ALA A 348 -14.24 -11.11 -33.79
C ALA A 348 -15.04 -9.86 -33.42
N ILE A 349 -16.09 -10.04 -32.62
CA ILE A 349 -16.97 -8.98 -32.13
C ILE A 349 -16.84 -8.88 -30.61
N HIS A 350 -16.22 -7.80 -30.13
CA HIS A 350 -16.04 -7.46 -28.71
C HIS A 350 -16.39 -5.97 -28.49
N GLY A 351 -17.68 -5.63 -28.51
CA GLY A 351 -18.12 -4.22 -28.55
C GLY A 351 -17.96 -3.59 -29.95
N CYS A 352 -16.81 -3.79 -30.59
CA CYS A 352 -16.52 -3.48 -32.00
C CYS A 352 -16.06 -4.72 -32.79
N MET A 353 -15.89 -4.58 -34.11
CA MET A 353 -15.33 -5.62 -34.99
C MET A 353 -13.81 -5.53 -35.06
N SER A 354 -13.15 -6.68 -35.24
CA SER A 354 -11.70 -6.78 -35.45
C SER A 354 -11.35 -8.00 -36.30
N PHE A 355 -10.25 -7.91 -37.04
CA PHE A 355 -9.69 -9.01 -37.83
C PHE A 355 -8.40 -9.54 -37.18
N MET A 356 -7.99 -10.77 -37.48
CA MET A 356 -6.62 -11.19 -37.21
C MET A 356 -5.66 -10.52 -38.20
N VAL A 357 -4.53 -9.99 -37.75
CA VAL A 357 -3.53 -9.38 -38.63
C VAL A 357 -2.65 -10.46 -39.26
N ASN A 358 -2.44 -10.40 -40.59
CA ASN A 358 -1.43 -11.24 -41.24
C ASN A 358 -0.04 -10.61 -41.08
N LEU A 359 0.57 -10.80 -39.90
CA LEU A 359 1.90 -10.28 -39.57
C LEU A 359 2.97 -10.88 -40.49
N HIS A 360 2.77 -12.13 -40.94
CA HIS A 360 3.66 -12.77 -41.89
C HIS A 360 3.77 -12.00 -43.22
N ALA A 361 2.65 -11.52 -43.77
CA ALA A 361 2.65 -10.72 -45.00
C ALA A 361 3.42 -9.40 -44.82
N ILE A 362 3.26 -8.73 -43.66
CA ILE A 362 3.99 -7.50 -43.35
C ILE A 362 5.49 -7.76 -43.25
N LYS A 363 5.90 -8.87 -42.60
CA LYS A 363 7.31 -9.26 -42.50
C LYS A 363 7.92 -9.53 -43.88
N LEU A 364 7.27 -10.37 -44.70
CA LEU A 364 7.72 -10.64 -46.06
C LEU A 364 7.86 -9.35 -46.88
N TYR A 365 6.91 -8.42 -46.75
CA TYR A 365 6.96 -7.14 -47.45
C TYR A 365 8.25 -6.36 -47.12
N PHE A 366 8.61 -6.26 -45.83
CA PHE A 366 9.83 -5.58 -45.42
C PHE A 366 11.11 -6.38 -45.71
N ASP A 367 11.05 -7.72 -45.68
CA ASP A 367 12.18 -8.56 -46.09
C ASP A 367 12.51 -8.35 -47.58
N PHE A 368 11.49 -8.23 -48.45
CA PHE A 368 11.67 -7.87 -49.86
C PHE A 368 12.18 -6.45 -50.10
N LEU A 369 11.91 -5.52 -49.17
CA LEU A 369 12.51 -4.18 -49.18
C LEU A 369 13.98 -4.16 -48.71
N GLY A 370 14.54 -5.31 -48.29
CA GLY A 370 15.89 -5.39 -47.72
C GLY A 370 15.97 -4.96 -46.25
N GLY A 371 14.81 -4.87 -45.58
CA GLY A 371 14.69 -4.59 -44.16
C GLY A 371 14.98 -5.81 -43.29
N TYR A 372 14.54 -5.74 -42.04
CA TYR A 372 14.66 -6.83 -41.08
C TYR A 372 13.44 -6.89 -40.18
N SER A 373 13.00 -8.09 -39.84
CA SER A 373 11.92 -8.30 -38.88
C SER A 373 12.29 -9.32 -37.80
N ILE A 374 11.77 -9.10 -36.60
CA ILE A 374 11.86 -10.03 -35.47
C ILE A 374 10.54 -9.99 -34.69
N ALA A 375 10.08 -11.13 -34.22
CA ALA A 375 8.83 -11.24 -33.46
C ALA A 375 9.03 -12.05 -32.18
N THR A 376 8.05 -11.99 -31.29
CA THR A 376 7.96 -12.86 -30.11
C THR A 376 8.05 -14.34 -30.50
N ARG A 377 8.73 -15.13 -29.66
CA ARG A 377 9.11 -16.52 -29.99
C ARG A 377 7.94 -17.50 -29.97
N TYR A 378 7.01 -17.32 -29.04
CA TYR A 378 5.86 -18.20 -28.86
C TYR A 378 4.73 -17.78 -29.79
N LYS A 379 4.01 -18.76 -30.37
CA LYS A 379 2.89 -18.54 -31.29
C LYS A 379 1.58 -18.24 -30.53
N ASP A 380 1.66 -17.35 -29.56
CA ASP A 380 0.51 -16.84 -28.83
C ASP A 380 -0.39 -16.00 -29.74
N THR A 381 -1.67 -15.82 -29.38
CA THR A 381 -2.60 -15.05 -30.22
C THR A 381 -2.16 -13.59 -30.36
N PHE A 382 -1.66 -12.99 -29.28
CA PHE A 382 -1.10 -11.64 -29.30
C PHE A 382 0.41 -11.69 -29.55
N GLN A 383 0.85 -11.00 -30.59
CA GLN A 383 2.24 -11.00 -31.04
C GLN A 383 2.82 -9.60 -30.94
N ILE A 384 4.08 -9.52 -30.49
CA ILE A 384 4.88 -8.31 -30.67
C ILE A 384 5.85 -8.55 -31.83
N THR A 385 5.76 -7.72 -32.87
CA THR A 385 6.64 -7.75 -34.04
C THR A 385 7.39 -6.42 -34.17
N CYS A 386 8.71 -6.48 -34.21
CA CYS A 386 9.58 -5.36 -34.50
C CYS A 386 10.07 -5.45 -35.96
N ILE A 387 9.89 -4.38 -36.72
CA ILE A 387 10.30 -4.27 -38.12
C ILE A 387 11.25 -3.09 -38.26
N SER A 388 12.29 -3.25 -39.04
CA SER A 388 13.19 -2.19 -39.46
C SER A 388 13.15 -2.03 -40.97
N GLY A 389 13.11 -0.78 -41.44
CA GLY A 389 13.33 -0.43 -42.84
C GLY A 389 14.77 -0.64 -43.31
N LYS A 390 15.68 -1.03 -42.41
CA LYS A 390 17.09 -1.32 -42.72
C LYS A 390 17.47 -2.72 -42.27
N ASN A 391 18.63 -3.17 -42.75
CA ASN A 391 19.25 -4.42 -42.35
C ASN A 391 19.51 -4.45 -40.83
N LYS A 392 19.42 -5.66 -40.26
CA LYS A 392 19.89 -6.05 -38.93
C LYS A 392 21.17 -5.33 -38.45
N SER A 393 22.18 -5.18 -39.31
CA SER A 393 23.48 -4.56 -38.98
C SER A 393 23.38 -3.07 -38.61
N ASN A 394 22.30 -2.39 -38.99
CA ASN A 394 22.09 -0.98 -38.70
C ASN A 394 21.47 -0.72 -37.32
N ILE A 395 20.88 -1.74 -36.69
CA ILE A 395 20.17 -1.61 -35.40
C ILE A 395 20.55 -2.72 -34.39
N PRO A 396 21.85 -3.01 -34.19
CA PRO A 396 22.28 -4.16 -33.40
C PRO A 396 21.86 -4.06 -31.92
N ARG A 397 21.86 -2.87 -31.31
CA ARG A 397 21.47 -2.70 -29.90
C ARG A 397 19.96 -2.82 -29.74
N THR A 398 19.17 -2.29 -30.68
CA THR A 398 17.71 -2.47 -30.68
C THR A 398 17.35 -3.94 -30.73
N ILE A 399 18.01 -4.73 -31.58
CA ILE A 399 17.74 -6.17 -31.72
C ILE A 399 18.14 -6.94 -30.46
N ALA A 400 19.32 -6.65 -29.90
CA ALA A 400 19.74 -7.25 -28.63
C ALA A 400 18.71 -6.95 -27.51
N SER A 401 18.25 -5.70 -27.43
CA SER A 401 17.21 -5.30 -26.48
C SER A 401 15.87 -6.01 -26.71
N PHE A 402 15.50 -6.31 -27.97
CA PHE A 402 14.28 -7.05 -28.28
C PHE A 402 14.34 -8.48 -27.76
N ILE A 403 15.45 -9.17 -28.07
CA ILE A 403 15.69 -10.55 -27.63
C ILE A 403 15.63 -10.62 -26.09
N ASP A 404 16.39 -9.78 -25.39
CA ASP A 404 16.41 -9.78 -23.92
C ASP A 404 15.03 -9.50 -23.32
N SER A 405 14.34 -8.47 -23.82
CA SER A 405 13.11 -7.98 -23.17
C SER A 405 11.91 -8.89 -23.42
N MET A 406 11.85 -9.53 -24.59
CA MET A 406 10.72 -10.36 -25.00
C MET A 406 10.91 -11.83 -24.62
N ASP A 407 12.14 -12.33 -24.41
CA ASP A 407 12.37 -13.68 -23.90
C ASP A 407 12.17 -13.78 -22.37
N GLU A 408 12.31 -12.68 -21.61
CA GLU A 408 12.16 -12.68 -20.14
C GLU A 408 10.71 -12.85 -19.67
N LEU A 409 9.76 -12.07 -20.20
CA LEU A 409 8.35 -12.11 -19.80
C LEU A 409 7.47 -11.52 -20.92
N ILE A 410 6.98 -12.40 -21.79
CA ILE A 410 6.04 -12.04 -22.87
C ILE A 410 4.69 -11.53 -22.32
N PRO A 411 3.99 -10.65 -23.06
CA PRO A 411 2.71 -10.06 -22.62
C PRO A 411 1.65 -11.08 -22.17
N ASP A 412 1.51 -12.19 -22.91
CA ASP A 412 0.52 -13.23 -22.61
C ASP A 412 0.76 -13.93 -21.27
N THR A 413 2.03 -14.06 -20.85
CA THR A 413 2.35 -14.64 -19.53
C THR A 413 1.84 -13.75 -18.39
N LEU A 414 2.01 -12.43 -18.50
CA LEU A 414 1.51 -11.50 -17.49
C LEU A 414 -0.02 -11.51 -17.43
N LEU A 415 -0.69 -11.57 -18.59
CA LEU A 415 -2.15 -11.68 -18.68
C LEU A 415 -2.67 -12.99 -18.06
N ASN A 416 -1.98 -14.11 -18.27
CA ASN A 416 -2.35 -15.40 -17.67
C ASN A 416 -2.16 -15.41 -16.14
N ILE A 417 -1.09 -14.78 -15.64
CA ILE A 417 -0.89 -14.56 -14.21
C ILE A 417 -2.06 -13.73 -13.65
N GLN A 418 -2.39 -12.62 -14.30
CA GLN A 418 -3.50 -11.75 -13.88
C GLN A 418 -4.82 -12.54 -13.78
N ARG A 419 -5.22 -13.23 -14.87
CA ARG A 419 -6.45 -14.02 -14.91
C ARG A 419 -6.52 -15.05 -13.78
N SER A 420 -5.40 -15.70 -13.48
CA SER A 420 -5.32 -16.72 -12.41
C SER A 420 -5.62 -16.16 -11.03
N PHE A 421 -5.22 -14.91 -10.74
CA PHE A 421 -5.53 -14.26 -9.46
C PHE A 421 -6.94 -13.66 -9.43
N GLU A 422 -7.47 -13.18 -10.56
CA GLU A 422 -8.85 -12.69 -10.67
C GLU A 422 -9.89 -13.80 -10.42
N THR A 423 -9.72 -14.98 -11.04
CA THR A 423 -10.64 -16.11 -10.85
C THR A 423 -10.74 -16.52 -9.37
N ARG A 424 -9.63 -16.45 -8.62
CA ARG A 424 -9.62 -16.72 -7.17
C ARG A 424 -10.40 -15.68 -6.36
N ASN A 425 -10.25 -14.40 -6.70
CA ASN A 425 -10.99 -13.33 -6.03
C ASN A 425 -12.52 -13.48 -6.20
N ILE A 426 -12.97 -14.05 -7.32
CA ILE A 426 -14.38 -14.34 -7.62
C ILE A 426 -14.87 -15.57 -6.86
N LEU A 427 -14.09 -16.66 -6.81
CA LEU A 427 -14.47 -17.89 -6.11
C LEU A 427 -14.68 -17.68 -4.59
N ASN A 428 -13.97 -16.74 -3.97
CA ASN A 428 -14.14 -16.38 -2.56
C ASN A 428 -15.49 -15.69 -2.23
N TYR A 429 -16.32 -15.33 -3.21
CA TYR A 429 -17.68 -14.81 -2.97
C TYR A 429 -18.74 -15.91 -2.84
N ASN A 430 -18.48 -17.15 -3.30
CA ASN A 430 -19.37 -18.29 -3.12
C ASN A 430 -18.85 -19.20 -2.01
N THR A 431 -19.30 -18.94 -0.78
CA THR A 431 -18.86 -19.60 0.46
C THR A 431 -19.06 -21.12 0.51
N ASP A 432 -19.92 -21.68 -0.34
CA ASP A 432 -20.22 -23.12 -0.33
C ASP A 432 -19.25 -23.98 -1.13
N LEU A 433 -18.49 -23.40 -2.09
CA LEU A 433 -17.50 -24.13 -2.89
C LEU A 433 -16.07 -23.98 -2.36
N THR A 434 -15.77 -22.91 -1.63
CA THR A 434 -14.44 -22.63 -1.07
C THR A 434 -13.98 -23.66 -0.05
N ASN A 435 -14.91 -24.26 0.71
CA ASN A 435 -14.58 -25.26 1.72
C ASN A 435 -14.24 -26.66 1.17
N LYS A 436 -14.49 -26.94 -0.13
CA LYS A 436 -14.26 -28.28 -0.71
C LYS A 436 -13.09 -28.37 -1.70
N ILE A 437 -12.56 -27.26 -2.22
CA ILE A 437 -11.57 -27.30 -3.32
C ILE A 437 -10.22 -26.63 -2.97
N CYS A 438 -10.14 -25.79 -1.93
CA CYS A 438 -8.90 -25.08 -1.63
C CYS A 438 -7.93 -25.89 -0.76
N TYR A 439 -7.23 -26.85 -1.36
CA TYR A 439 -5.93 -27.27 -0.84
C TYR A 439 -4.94 -26.09 -0.94
N HIS A 440 -4.59 -25.50 0.22
CA HIS A 440 -3.25 -25.03 0.59
C HIS A 440 -2.48 -24.18 -0.45
N PHE A 441 -2.99 -22.99 -0.81
CA PHE A 441 -2.12 -21.97 -1.42
C PHE A 441 -2.41 -20.60 -0.81
N ASN A 442 -1.77 -20.31 0.32
CA ASN A 442 -1.70 -18.98 0.90
C ASN A 442 -0.26 -18.45 0.71
N PRO A 443 0.03 -17.75 -0.40
CA PRO A 443 1.38 -17.29 -0.70
C PRO A 443 1.83 -16.23 0.31
N GLU A 444 3.12 -16.22 0.64
CA GLU A 444 3.71 -15.17 1.47
C GLU A 444 3.73 -13.81 0.76
N LEU A 445 3.85 -12.72 1.53
CA LEU A 445 3.98 -11.34 1.02
C LEU A 445 5.00 -11.22 -0.13
N LYS A 446 6.14 -11.90 0.00
CA LYS A 446 7.23 -11.86 -0.99
C LYS A 446 6.78 -12.31 -2.38
N THR A 447 5.86 -13.28 -2.47
CA THR A 447 5.32 -13.77 -3.74
C THR A 447 4.49 -12.67 -4.42
N PHE A 448 3.62 -12.00 -3.67
CA PHE A 448 2.82 -10.88 -4.19
C PHE A 448 3.69 -9.73 -4.67
N LEU A 449 4.69 -9.33 -3.87
CA LEU A 449 5.62 -8.26 -4.25
C LEU A 449 6.48 -8.65 -5.47
N SER A 450 6.87 -9.93 -5.60
CA SER A 450 7.62 -10.40 -6.77
C SER A 450 6.80 -10.26 -8.06
N ILE A 451 5.52 -10.64 -8.03
CA ILE A 451 4.62 -10.48 -9.19
C ILE A 451 4.43 -8.99 -9.52
N LEU A 452 4.23 -8.14 -8.50
CA LEU A 452 4.13 -6.70 -8.68
C LEU A 452 5.38 -6.10 -9.35
N ARG A 453 6.57 -6.53 -8.93
CA ARG A 453 7.84 -6.05 -9.51
C ARG A 453 8.03 -6.57 -10.94
N CYS A 454 7.68 -7.83 -11.20
CA CYS A 454 7.72 -8.42 -12.55
C CYS A 454 6.75 -7.74 -13.53
N SER A 455 5.59 -7.27 -13.05
CA SER A 455 4.67 -6.46 -13.88
C SER A 455 5.19 -5.05 -14.17
N GLY A 456 6.33 -4.67 -13.57
CA GLY A 456 6.90 -3.34 -13.66
C GLY A 456 6.21 -2.34 -12.74
N HIS A 457 5.63 -2.76 -11.62
CA HIS A 457 4.84 -1.93 -10.70
C HIS A 457 3.56 -1.40 -11.35
N ASP A 458 2.86 -2.27 -12.08
CA ASP A 458 1.62 -1.90 -12.77
C ASP A 458 0.48 -1.65 -11.75
N PRO A 459 -0.21 -0.50 -11.80
CA PRO A 459 -1.28 -0.16 -10.86
C PRO A 459 -2.45 -1.14 -10.85
N TYR A 460 -2.81 -1.70 -12.01
CA TYR A 460 -3.90 -2.65 -12.10
C TYR A 460 -3.52 -4.00 -11.47
N VAL A 461 -2.29 -4.45 -11.72
CA VAL A 461 -1.75 -5.66 -11.07
C VAL A 461 -1.67 -5.45 -9.56
N PHE A 462 -1.23 -4.29 -9.07
CA PHE A 462 -1.26 -3.97 -7.65
C PHE A 462 -2.68 -4.04 -7.07
N TRP A 463 -3.65 -3.40 -7.74
CA TRP A 463 -5.06 -3.46 -7.35
C TRP A 463 -5.55 -4.91 -7.28
N MET A 464 -5.24 -5.75 -8.27
CA MET A 464 -5.61 -7.16 -8.27
C MET A 464 -5.02 -7.94 -7.08
N LEU A 465 -3.75 -7.67 -6.72
CA LEU A 465 -3.05 -8.35 -5.62
C LEU A 465 -3.40 -7.78 -4.22
N ARG A 466 -4.17 -6.69 -4.13
CA ARG A 466 -4.40 -5.90 -2.91
C ARG A 466 -4.75 -6.72 -1.66
N ARG A 467 -5.64 -7.71 -1.78
CA ARG A 467 -6.10 -8.54 -0.64
C ARG A 467 -4.92 -9.33 -0.07
N GLY A 468 -4.21 -10.06 -0.95
CA GLY A 468 -3.04 -10.83 -0.57
C GLY A 468 -1.92 -9.98 0.03
N ILE A 469 -1.70 -8.77 -0.51
CA ILE A 469 -0.73 -7.82 0.07
C ILE A 469 -1.20 -7.38 1.46
N LEU A 470 -2.42 -6.86 1.58
CA LEU A 470 -2.95 -6.35 2.85
C LEU A 470 -2.97 -7.43 3.93
N ASP A 471 -3.36 -8.67 3.62
CA ASP A 471 -3.42 -9.76 4.59
C ASP A 471 -2.04 -10.16 5.13
N ASN A 472 -0.98 -9.97 4.34
CA ASN A 472 0.38 -10.42 4.65
C ASN A 472 1.36 -9.28 4.97
N ILE A 473 0.93 -8.02 5.04
CA ILE A 473 1.81 -6.85 5.24
C ILE A 473 2.25 -6.63 6.70
N ASN A 474 1.74 -7.42 7.65
CA ASN A 474 2.04 -7.25 9.08
C ASN A 474 3.50 -7.66 9.42
N ASN A 475 4.07 -7.06 10.47
CA ASN A 475 5.39 -7.43 11.03
C ASN A 475 6.60 -7.28 10.08
N LEU A 476 6.67 -6.17 9.34
CA LEU A 476 7.78 -5.86 8.44
C LEU A 476 9.08 -5.55 9.19
N ASN A 477 10.19 -6.15 8.76
CA ASN A 477 11.52 -5.75 9.21
C ASN A 477 11.98 -4.42 8.54
N ILE A 478 13.07 -3.83 9.04
CA ILE A 478 13.56 -2.52 8.59
C ILE A 478 13.82 -2.46 7.06
N ARG A 479 14.37 -3.54 6.47
CA ARG A 479 14.63 -3.60 5.03
C ARG A 479 13.34 -3.68 4.22
N GLN A 480 12.42 -4.56 4.64
CA GLN A 480 11.12 -4.72 4.00
C GLN A 480 10.31 -3.41 4.01
N ARG A 481 10.39 -2.63 5.10
CA ARG A 481 9.75 -1.31 5.19
C ARG A 481 10.21 -0.35 4.10
N SER A 482 11.52 -0.26 3.86
CA SER A 482 12.09 0.59 2.81
C SER A 482 11.69 0.12 1.41
N ASP A 483 11.78 -1.19 1.17
CA ASP A 483 11.45 -1.81 -0.11
C ASP A 483 9.98 -1.59 -0.51
N ILE A 484 9.06 -1.75 0.45
CA ILE A 484 7.63 -1.56 0.21
C ILE A 484 7.32 -0.11 -0.12
N LEU A 485 7.90 0.86 0.61
CA LEU A 485 7.70 2.28 0.28
C LEU A 485 8.20 2.61 -1.14
N TYR A 486 9.33 2.03 -1.55
CA TYR A 486 9.80 2.15 -2.92
C TYR A 486 8.80 1.57 -3.92
N ASP A 487 8.33 0.33 -3.70
CA ASP A 487 7.37 -0.33 -4.59
C ASP A 487 6.07 0.48 -4.73
N LEU A 488 5.51 0.97 -3.62
CA LEU A 488 4.28 1.78 -3.60
C LEU A 488 4.45 3.11 -4.35
N LYS A 489 5.63 3.76 -4.21
CA LYS A 489 5.95 4.98 -4.96
C LYS A 489 6.06 4.71 -6.46
N GLN A 490 6.62 3.58 -6.85
CA GLN A 490 6.71 3.19 -8.26
C GLN A 490 5.33 2.87 -8.83
N VAL A 491 4.43 2.23 -8.07
CA VAL A 491 3.03 2.05 -8.48
C VAL A 491 2.34 3.39 -8.69
N TYR A 492 2.45 4.31 -7.72
CA TYR A 492 1.81 5.64 -7.80
C TYR A 492 2.21 6.41 -9.07
N LYS A 493 3.50 6.39 -9.43
CA LYS A 493 4.02 7.06 -10.64
C LYS A 493 3.44 6.51 -11.96
N ASN A 494 2.90 5.30 -11.94
CA ASN A 494 2.34 4.66 -13.13
C ASN A 494 0.80 4.79 -13.20
N ILE A 495 0.17 5.46 -12.24
CA ILE A 495 -1.29 5.61 -12.19
C ILE A 495 -1.75 6.48 -13.36
N TYR A 496 -2.66 5.93 -14.16
CA TYR A 496 -3.39 6.63 -15.21
C TYR A 496 -4.90 6.49 -14.92
N PRO A 497 -5.59 7.58 -14.50
CA PRO A 497 -6.96 7.52 -13.98
C PRO A 497 -7.99 7.36 -15.12
N LEU A 498 -8.03 6.17 -15.74
CA LEU A 498 -8.96 5.84 -16.81
C LEU A 498 -10.25 5.19 -16.30
N GLU A 499 -10.11 4.15 -15.47
CA GLU A 499 -11.22 3.35 -14.96
C GLU A 499 -11.82 4.01 -13.71
N ILE A 500 -13.11 4.37 -13.79
CA ILE A 500 -13.80 5.14 -12.73
C ILE A 500 -13.98 4.31 -11.45
N SER A 501 -14.03 2.98 -11.57
CA SER A 501 -14.31 2.05 -10.49
C SER A 501 -13.07 1.55 -9.74
N ILE A 502 -11.87 1.95 -10.15
CA ILE A 502 -10.61 1.47 -9.58
C ILE A 502 -9.83 2.62 -8.96
N ASP A 503 -9.95 2.77 -7.64
CA ASP A 503 -9.14 3.70 -6.85
C ASP A 503 -7.88 3.00 -6.31
N VAL A 504 -6.77 3.14 -7.05
CA VAL A 504 -5.48 2.57 -6.65
C VAL A 504 -4.86 3.37 -5.49
N CYS A 505 -5.10 4.68 -5.43
CA CYS A 505 -4.56 5.57 -4.40
C CYS A 505 -5.08 5.21 -3.02
N ASP A 506 -6.37 4.88 -2.89
CA ASP A 506 -6.97 4.43 -1.64
C ASP A 506 -6.30 3.13 -1.14
N ILE A 507 -6.01 2.19 -2.05
CA ILE A 507 -5.30 0.94 -1.67
C ILE A 507 -3.86 1.20 -1.25
N LEU A 508 -3.13 2.06 -1.97
CA LEU A 508 -1.77 2.46 -1.58
C LEU A 508 -1.79 3.02 -0.14
N ALA A 509 -2.78 3.87 0.15
CA ALA A 509 -2.96 4.45 1.47
C ALA A 509 -3.28 3.41 2.55
N GLN A 510 -4.15 2.43 2.25
CA GLN A 510 -4.46 1.32 3.16
C GLN A 510 -3.22 0.47 3.48
N VAL A 511 -2.39 0.15 2.48
CA VAL A 511 -1.13 -0.59 2.69
C VAL A 511 -0.17 0.22 3.56
N CYS A 512 -0.04 1.53 3.30
CA CYS A 512 0.75 2.44 4.14
C CYS A 512 0.24 2.48 5.58
N LEU A 513 -1.07 2.64 5.77
CA LEU A 513 -1.70 2.71 7.08
C LEU A 513 -1.47 1.43 7.88
N LYS A 514 -1.71 0.26 7.27
CA LYS A 514 -1.50 -1.05 7.92
C LYS A 514 -0.02 -1.31 8.25
N SER A 515 0.88 -0.71 7.50
CA SER A 515 2.34 -0.77 7.73
C SER A 515 2.86 0.31 8.70
N GLY A 516 2.00 1.21 9.19
CA GLY A 516 2.37 2.32 10.08
C GLY A 516 3.06 3.51 9.39
N PHE A 517 3.00 3.61 8.06
CA PHE A 517 3.50 4.75 7.27
C PHE A 517 2.44 5.86 7.18
N VAL A 518 2.18 6.52 8.31
CA VAL A 518 1.04 7.45 8.45
C VAL A 518 1.14 8.65 7.50
N SER A 519 2.33 9.22 7.30
CA SER A 519 2.52 10.38 6.42
C SER A 519 2.19 10.05 4.96
N GLU A 520 2.66 8.90 4.50
CA GLU A 520 2.43 8.37 3.16
C GLU A 520 0.98 7.96 2.97
N ALA A 521 0.34 7.38 4.00
CA ALA A 521 -1.09 7.09 3.97
C ALA A 521 -1.92 8.35 3.76
N ILE A 522 -1.64 9.43 4.49
CA ILE A 522 -2.31 10.74 4.31
C ILE A 522 -2.11 11.26 2.88
N PHE A 523 -0.88 11.19 2.37
CA PHE A 523 -0.58 11.61 1.00
C PHE A 523 -1.44 10.85 0.00
N TYR A 524 -1.44 9.52 0.03
CA TYR A 524 -2.17 8.71 -0.94
C TYR A 524 -3.69 8.83 -0.81
N PHE A 525 -4.25 8.92 0.40
CA PHE A 525 -5.68 9.19 0.55
C PHE A 525 -6.07 10.55 -0.05
N LYS A 526 -5.26 11.60 0.14
CA LYS A 526 -5.50 12.89 -0.52
C LYS A 526 -5.45 12.79 -2.05
N GLN A 527 -4.53 12.00 -2.59
CA GLN A 527 -4.47 11.74 -4.03
C GLN A 527 -5.72 11.00 -4.53
N SER A 528 -6.26 10.07 -3.74
CA SER A 528 -7.55 9.43 -4.02
C SER A 528 -8.67 10.47 -4.12
N LEU A 529 -8.77 11.41 -3.17
CA LEU A 529 -9.79 12.48 -3.21
C LEU A 529 -9.69 13.39 -4.45
N ILE A 530 -8.46 13.60 -4.96
CA ILE A 530 -8.21 14.46 -6.13
C ILE A 530 -8.52 13.72 -7.44
N LEU A 531 -8.05 12.46 -7.57
CA LEU A 531 -8.14 11.71 -8.82
C LEU A 531 -9.49 11.02 -9.01
N TYR A 532 -10.19 10.69 -7.92
CA TYR A 532 -11.43 9.91 -7.94
C TYR A 532 -12.58 10.60 -7.20
N PRO A 533 -12.87 11.89 -7.43
CA PRO A 533 -13.80 12.67 -6.61
C PRO A 533 -15.24 12.14 -6.60
N ASN A 534 -15.65 11.42 -7.64
CA ASN A 534 -17.02 10.90 -7.80
C ASN A 534 -17.21 9.46 -7.26
N SER A 535 -16.15 8.79 -6.82
CA SER A 535 -16.19 7.41 -6.31
C SER A 535 -15.62 7.26 -4.91
N ILE A 536 -15.47 8.37 -4.18
CA ILE A 536 -14.97 8.37 -2.80
C ILE A 536 -15.95 7.65 -1.88
N HIS A 537 -15.43 6.69 -1.11
CA HIS A 537 -16.18 5.99 -0.08
C HIS A 537 -15.98 6.68 1.30
N PRO A 538 -16.98 6.72 2.20
CA PRO A 538 -16.84 7.31 3.55
C PRO A 538 -15.65 6.76 4.36
N SER A 539 -15.25 5.50 4.11
CA SER A 539 -14.07 4.90 4.74
C SER A 539 -12.76 5.65 4.46
N THR A 540 -12.61 6.22 3.26
CA THR A 540 -11.41 6.98 2.87
C THR A 540 -11.23 8.19 3.79
N TYR A 541 -12.33 8.91 4.03
CA TYR A 541 -12.37 10.05 4.96
C TYR A 541 -12.13 9.65 6.41
N ILE A 542 -12.72 8.54 6.88
CA ILE A 542 -12.47 8.04 8.24
C ILE A 542 -11.05 7.55 8.44
N ASN A 543 -10.46 6.90 7.44
CA ASN A 543 -9.05 6.51 7.51
C ASN A 543 -8.12 7.73 7.51
N LEU A 544 -8.44 8.78 6.75
CA LEU A 544 -7.75 10.08 6.85
C LEU A 544 -7.88 10.69 8.25
N ALA A 545 -9.09 10.72 8.81
CA ALA A 545 -9.34 11.24 10.15
C ALA A 545 -8.48 10.52 11.20
N LYS A 546 -8.44 9.18 11.16
CA LYS A 546 -7.58 8.34 12.02
C LYS A 546 -6.09 8.65 11.83
N CYS A 547 -5.64 8.85 10.59
CA CYS A 547 -4.25 9.24 10.34
C CYS A 547 -3.92 10.59 10.99
N TYR A 548 -4.79 11.59 10.85
CA TYR A 548 -4.59 12.90 11.48
C TYR A 548 -4.68 12.86 13.00
N GLN A 549 -5.57 12.04 13.55
CA GLN A 549 -5.62 11.76 15.00
C GLN A 549 -4.29 11.20 15.50
N SER A 550 -3.69 10.24 14.79
CA SER A 550 -2.38 9.67 15.16
C SER A 550 -1.23 10.69 15.09
N LYS A 551 -1.38 11.74 14.27
CA LYS A 551 -0.48 12.90 14.22
C LYS A 551 -0.78 14.00 15.25
N LYS A 552 -1.78 13.80 16.12
CA LYS A 552 -2.30 14.80 17.06
C LYS A 552 -2.86 16.07 16.39
N ASP A 553 -3.25 15.99 15.11
CA ASP A 553 -3.87 17.09 14.37
C ASP A 553 -5.40 16.97 14.47
N GLN A 554 -5.92 17.51 15.56
CA GLN A 554 -7.34 17.43 15.90
C GLN A 554 -8.24 18.17 14.89
N ILE A 555 -7.76 19.27 14.33
CA ILE A 555 -8.54 20.10 13.40
C ILE A 555 -8.83 19.28 12.13
N ASN A 556 -7.78 18.73 11.50
CA ASN A 556 -7.96 17.91 10.30
C ASN A 556 -8.66 16.57 10.61
N SER A 557 -8.39 15.96 11.77
CA SER A 557 -9.10 14.75 12.21
C SER A 557 -10.62 14.98 12.27
N LYS A 558 -11.07 16.05 12.92
CA LYS A 558 -12.49 16.39 12.99
C LYS A 558 -13.06 16.70 11.61
N TYR A 559 -12.36 17.52 10.83
CA TYR A 559 -12.79 17.91 9.49
C TYR A 559 -13.09 16.69 8.61
N TYR A 560 -12.16 15.74 8.52
CA TYR A 560 -12.36 14.56 7.69
C TYR A 560 -13.40 13.59 8.24
N CYS A 561 -13.58 13.52 9.57
CA CYS A 561 -14.70 12.76 10.15
C CYS A 561 -16.07 13.33 9.73
N GLU A 562 -16.24 14.65 9.78
CA GLU A 562 -17.48 15.30 9.33
C GLU A 562 -17.70 15.10 7.83
N LYS A 563 -16.63 15.16 7.01
CA LYS A 563 -16.71 14.83 5.57
C LYS A 563 -17.22 13.42 5.28
N ALA A 564 -16.86 12.42 6.11
CA ALA A 564 -17.41 11.08 5.95
C ALA A 564 -18.93 11.06 6.19
N LEU A 565 -19.41 11.79 7.21
CA LEU A 565 -20.83 11.89 7.56
C LEU A 565 -21.64 12.75 6.60
N GLU A 566 -21.00 13.71 5.91
CA GLU A 566 -21.64 14.45 4.81
C GLU A 566 -21.97 13.54 3.62
N ILE A 567 -21.18 12.48 3.39
CA ILE A 567 -21.43 11.50 2.31
C ILE A 567 -22.48 10.47 2.75
N ASP A 568 -22.33 9.92 3.95
CA ASP A 568 -23.26 8.97 4.53
C ASP A 568 -23.41 9.26 6.04
N ASP A 569 -24.53 9.87 6.40
CA ASP A 569 -24.86 10.27 7.77
C ASP A 569 -25.07 9.08 8.71
N LYS A 570 -25.26 7.87 8.14
CA LYS A 570 -25.44 6.60 8.87
C LYS A 570 -24.19 5.73 8.85
N TYR A 571 -23.06 6.25 8.36
CA TYR A 571 -21.82 5.48 8.32
C TYR A 571 -21.28 5.21 9.74
N GLN A 572 -21.58 4.02 10.28
CA GLN A 572 -21.29 3.65 11.67
C GLN A 572 -19.84 3.94 12.11
N PRO A 573 -18.79 3.62 11.32
CA PRO A 573 -17.42 3.91 11.73
C PRO A 573 -17.13 5.41 11.91
N ALA A 574 -17.84 6.29 11.20
CA ALA A 574 -17.73 7.73 11.39
C ALA A 574 -18.48 8.21 12.63
N ILE A 575 -19.67 7.66 12.89
CA ILE A 575 -20.46 7.97 14.10
C ILE A 575 -19.69 7.57 15.35
N ASP A 576 -19.12 6.36 15.36
CA ASP A 576 -18.30 5.83 16.45
C ASP A 576 -17.04 6.68 16.66
N PHE A 577 -16.35 7.04 15.57
CA PHE A 577 -15.17 7.89 15.65
C PHE A 577 -15.51 9.30 16.13
N ARG A 578 -16.65 9.85 15.71
CA ARG A 578 -17.13 11.17 16.11
C ARG A 578 -17.56 11.20 17.58
N SER A 579 -18.23 10.17 18.08
CA SER A 579 -18.61 10.09 19.51
C SER A 579 -17.36 9.99 20.38
N GLU A 580 -16.40 9.15 19.99
CA GLU A 580 -15.08 9.09 20.62
C GLU A 580 -14.38 10.46 20.55
N PHE A 581 -14.45 11.19 19.43
CA PHE A 581 -13.81 12.50 19.30
C PHE A 581 -14.50 13.61 20.12
N LEU A 582 -15.84 13.64 20.16
CA LEU A 582 -16.64 14.66 20.87
C LEU A 582 -16.63 14.47 22.39
N ASP A 583 -16.60 13.23 22.89
CA ASP A 583 -16.48 12.93 24.32
C ASP A 583 -15.09 13.35 24.87
N LEU A 584 -14.11 13.47 23.97
CA LEU A 584 -12.70 13.69 24.29
C LEU A 584 -12.19 15.07 23.84
N SER A 585 -13.04 16.08 23.57
CA SER A 585 -12.59 17.39 23.05
C SER A 585 -12.48 18.54 24.07
N LYS A 586 -12.91 18.35 25.33
CA LYS A 586 -12.70 19.33 26.42
C LYS A 586 -11.54 18.89 27.32
N SER A 587 -10.55 19.77 27.53
CA SER A 587 -9.44 19.55 28.45
C SER A 587 -9.93 19.57 29.90
N ILE A 588 -9.36 18.71 30.75
CA ILE A 588 -9.58 18.72 32.20
C ILE A 588 -8.47 19.56 32.83
N SER A 589 -8.86 20.68 33.43
CA SER A 589 -7.96 21.52 34.22
C SER A 589 -7.82 20.96 35.64
N TYR A 590 -6.58 20.76 36.07
CA TYR A 590 -6.29 20.18 37.38
C TYR A 590 -5.16 20.91 38.10
N ILE A 591 -5.12 20.76 39.42
CA ILE A 591 -3.99 21.18 40.26
C ILE A 591 -3.35 19.98 40.94
N ILE A 592 -2.09 20.13 41.32
CA ILE A 592 -1.36 19.15 42.13
C ILE A 592 -1.27 19.70 43.56
N ILE A 593 -1.67 18.92 44.56
CA ILE A 593 -1.52 19.27 45.98
C ILE A 593 -0.49 18.34 46.61
N GLY A 594 0.60 18.94 47.10
CA GLY A 594 1.73 18.22 47.67
C GLY A 594 2.61 17.51 46.63
N CYS A 595 3.77 17.05 47.10
CA CYS A 595 4.76 16.33 46.31
C CYS A 595 5.59 15.47 47.28
N THR A 596 4.91 14.60 48.02
CA THR A 596 5.51 13.83 49.10
C THR A 596 6.15 12.54 48.63
N THR A 597 5.64 11.92 47.56
CA THR A 597 6.11 10.61 47.12
C THR A 597 6.45 10.57 45.62
N SER A 598 7.25 9.60 45.19
CA SER A 598 7.82 9.54 43.83
C SER A 598 6.84 9.15 42.72
N TRP A 599 5.64 8.64 43.03
CA TRP A 599 4.67 8.20 42.00
C TRP A 599 4.24 9.33 41.05
N LEU A 600 4.21 10.57 41.55
CA LEU A 600 3.85 11.71 40.73
C LEU A 600 4.81 11.84 39.53
N PHE A 601 6.12 11.71 39.76
CA PHE A 601 7.14 11.81 38.71
C PHE A 601 7.33 10.53 37.90
N MET A 602 7.11 9.37 38.51
CA MET A 602 7.34 8.09 37.84
C MET A 602 6.16 7.66 36.97
N ASP A 603 4.94 7.98 37.40
CA ASP A 603 3.74 7.39 36.84
C ASP A 603 2.79 8.45 36.27
N ILE A 604 2.61 9.56 36.96
CA ILE A 604 1.56 10.52 36.63
C ILE A 604 2.04 11.58 35.63
N ILE A 605 3.11 12.29 35.97
CA ILE A 605 3.69 13.34 35.15
C ILE A 605 4.08 12.82 33.76
N PRO A 606 4.84 11.72 33.61
CA PRO A 606 5.22 11.23 32.29
C PRO A 606 4.03 10.85 31.41
N THR A 607 2.89 10.58 32.02
CA THR A 607 1.68 10.13 31.34
C THR A 607 0.77 11.28 30.97
N LEU A 608 0.58 12.24 31.87
CA LEU A 608 -0.28 13.40 31.64
C LEU A 608 0.45 14.51 30.87
N GLN A 609 1.78 14.60 30.95
CA GLN A 609 2.55 15.68 30.30
C GLN A 609 2.50 15.69 28.78
N PHE A 610 2.29 14.52 28.14
CA PHE A 610 2.22 14.40 26.69
C PHE A 610 0.80 14.36 26.14
N ASP A 611 -0.20 14.47 27.02
CA ASP A 611 -1.62 14.45 26.68
C ASP A 611 -2.19 15.88 26.72
N THR A 612 -2.55 16.41 25.56
CA THR A 612 -3.11 17.76 25.39
C THR A 612 -4.45 17.94 26.09
N MET A 613 -5.03 16.86 26.60
CA MET A 613 -6.35 16.83 27.23
C MET A 613 -6.32 17.05 28.74
N TYR A 614 -5.14 17.07 29.36
CA TYR A 614 -4.96 17.37 30.78
C TYR A 614 -4.14 18.66 30.93
N ASN A 615 -4.74 19.66 31.55
CA ASN A 615 -4.10 20.96 31.74
C ASN A 615 -3.74 21.15 33.22
N CYS A 616 -2.45 21.10 33.55
CA CYS A 616 -2.00 21.42 34.90
C CYS A 616 -1.96 22.93 35.07
N ILE A 617 -2.89 23.50 35.83
CA ILE A 617 -3.02 24.95 36.00
C ILE A 617 -2.34 25.48 37.27
N GLY A 618 -1.90 24.59 38.17
CA GLY A 618 -1.05 25.00 39.27
C GLY A 618 -0.68 23.91 40.28
N ILE A 619 0.22 24.27 41.18
CA ILE A 619 0.78 23.41 42.22
C ILE A 619 0.56 24.08 43.57
N PHE A 620 -0.05 23.37 44.50
CA PHE A 620 -0.28 23.79 45.88
C PHE A 620 0.71 23.06 46.80
N PRO A 621 1.77 23.74 47.27
CA PRO A 621 2.73 23.13 48.19
C PRO A 621 2.11 22.87 49.57
N ILE A 622 2.59 21.82 50.23
CA ILE A 622 2.34 21.55 51.66
C ILE A 622 3.67 21.61 52.41
N ILE A 623 3.64 21.83 53.73
CA ILE A 623 4.86 22.14 54.52
C ILE A 623 5.98 21.14 54.29
N ASN A 624 5.66 19.85 54.43
CA ASN A 624 6.65 18.77 54.36
C ASN A 624 7.14 18.45 52.92
N SER A 625 6.65 19.16 51.90
CA SER A 625 7.07 18.98 50.51
C SER A 625 7.24 20.28 49.72
N TYR A 626 7.35 21.43 50.39
CA TYR A 626 7.43 22.74 49.73
C TYR A 626 8.54 22.81 48.67
N ASN A 627 9.77 22.43 49.03
CA ASN A 627 10.91 22.46 48.11
C ASN A 627 10.69 21.53 46.90
N LYS A 628 10.12 20.34 47.12
CA LYS A 628 9.79 19.39 46.05
C LYS A 628 8.70 19.93 45.11
N CYS A 629 7.69 20.62 45.65
CA CYS A 629 6.67 21.30 44.84
C CYS A 629 7.26 22.47 44.04
N LEU A 630 8.22 23.21 44.62
CA LEU A 630 8.92 24.28 43.93
C LEU A 630 9.79 23.76 42.78
N ASP A 631 10.46 22.63 42.98
CA ASP A 631 11.26 21.99 41.92
C ASP A 631 10.37 21.41 40.82
N LEU A 632 9.22 20.82 41.16
CA LEU A 632 8.20 20.41 40.20
C LEU A 632 7.68 21.60 39.36
N TYR A 633 7.44 22.74 40.02
CA TYR A 633 6.99 23.96 39.36
C TYR A 633 8.02 24.48 38.35
N LYS A 634 9.30 24.50 38.73
CA LYS A 634 10.41 24.86 37.81
C LYS A 634 10.50 23.88 36.66
N TYR A 635 10.44 22.57 36.93
CA TYR A 635 10.47 21.53 35.92
C TYR A 635 9.37 21.72 34.85
N PHE A 636 8.12 21.95 35.26
CA PHE A 636 7.02 22.22 34.32
C PHE A 636 7.22 23.51 33.50
N LYS A 637 7.85 24.54 34.07
CA LYS A 637 8.23 25.75 33.32
C LYS A 637 9.34 25.47 32.31
N ASP A 638 10.37 24.73 32.68
CA ASP A 638 11.55 24.49 31.84
C ASP A 638 11.23 23.62 30.62
N ILE A 639 10.34 22.62 30.76
CA ILE A 639 9.95 21.74 29.65
C ILE A 639 8.87 22.34 28.74
N GLY A 640 8.39 23.56 29.02
CA GLY A 640 7.34 24.22 28.23
C GLY A 640 6.02 23.44 28.25
N TYR A 641 5.62 22.90 29.40
CA TYR A 641 4.43 22.06 29.56
C TYR A 641 3.18 22.73 28.95
N ASN A 642 2.75 22.23 27.78
CA ASN A 642 1.53 22.51 27.01
C ASN A 642 0.81 23.87 27.24
N ASN A 643 1.47 24.99 26.97
CA ASN A 643 0.79 26.29 26.80
C ASN A 643 0.17 26.40 25.39
N HIS A 644 -0.88 25.62 25.11
CA HIS A 644 -1.81 25.94 24.01
C HIS A 644 -2.98 26.83 24.49
N HIS A 645 -3.18 26.97 25.79
CA HIS A 645 -4.13 27.91 26.39
C HIS A 645 -3.39 28.89 27.33
N LEU A 646 -3.81 30.14 27.30
CA LEU A 646 -3.20 31.36 27.86
C LEU A 646 -3.06 31.42 29.40
N ASP A 647 -3.20 30.31 30.14
CA ASP A 647 -3.16 30.34 31.60
C ASP A 647 -1.77 29.93 32.13
N GLU A 648 -1.03 30.89 32.69
CA GLU A 648 0.27 30.62 33.32
C GLU A 648 0.14 29.63 34.48
N LEU A 649 0.97 28.58 34.50
CA LEU A 649 1.11 27.67 35.64
C LEU A 649 1.38 28.48 36.93
N ILE A 650 0.53 28.28 37.95
CA ILE A 650 0.61 29.01 39.23
C ILE A 650 1.18 28.14 40.34
N LEU A 651 2.11 28.68 41.12
CA LEU A 651 2.48 28.11 42.42
C LEU A 651 1.63 28.78 43.50
N PHE A 652 0.72 28.02 44.12
CA PHE A 652 -0.19 28.53 45.17
C PHE A 652 0.50 28.51 46.53
N ASP A 653 1.55 29.30 46.70
CA ASP A 653 2.41 29.27 47.89
C ASP A 653 1.99 30.22 49.02
N GLY A 654 0.86 30.92 48.90
CA GLY A 654 0.21 31.62 50.01
C GLY A 654 1.18 32.42 50.89
N ASN A 655 1.69 33.53 50.39
CA ASN A 655 2.65 34.41 51.06
C ASN A 655 2.53 34.46 52.61
N LYS A 656 3.55 33.91 53.29
CA LYS A 656 4.06 34.26 54.65
C LYS A 656 3.37 33.64 55.88
N ASP A 657 3.44 32.31 56.02
CA ASP A 657 3.92 31.60 57.23
C ASP A 657 3.71 30.08 57.02
N PHE A 658 4.77 29.33 56.70
CA PHE A 658 4.70 27.88 56.44
C PHE A 658 4.81 27.04 57.72
N SER A 659 4.18 27.49 58.82
CA SER A 659 4.23 26.80 60.11
C SER A 659 3.10 25.77 60.30
N LEU A 660 1.97 25.91 59.60
CA LEU A 660 0.81 24.99 59.61
C LEU A 660 0.17 24.89 58.20
N ASP A 661 -0.28 23.70 57.80
CA ASP A 661 -0.96 23.52 56.51
C ASP A 661 -2.28 24.30 56.50
N ASN A 662 -2.39 25.26 55.57
CA ASN A 662 -3.46 26.26 55.58
C ASN A 662 -4.68 25.79 54.75
N PHE A 663 -5.57 25.01 55.37
CA PHE A 663 -6.81 24.53 54.73
C PHE A 663 -7.78 25.65 54.34
N ASP A 664 -7.73 26.81 55.01
CA ASP A 664 -8.54 27.97 54.66
C ASP A 664 -8.05 28.60 53.35
N TYR A 665 -6.72 28.64 53.16
CA TYR A 665 -6.13 29.07 51.90
C TYR A 665 -6.48 28.10 50.75
N LEU A 666 -6.36 26.79 50.95
CA LEU A 666 -6.81 25.79 49.96
C LEU A 666 -8.29 25.98 49.61
N SER A 667 -9.14 26.20 50.62
CA SER A 667 -10.57 26.48 50.40
C SER A 667 -10.78 27.72 49.54
N SER A 668 -10.06 28.82 49.82
CA SER A 668 -10.17 30.05 49.02
C SER A 668 -9.66 29.90 47.59
N VAL A 669 -8.62 29.09 47.35
CA VAL A 669 -8.15 28.74 45.99
C VAL A 669 -9.22 27.95 45.23
N LEU A 670 -9.76 26.88 45.81
CA LEU A 670 -10.77 26.05 45.14
C LEU A 670 -12.10 26.78 44.91
N GLU A 671 -12.42 27.76 45.76
CA GLU A 671 -13.61 28.61 45.63
C GLU A 671 -13.44 29.70 44.55
N SER A 672 -12.27 30.35 44.50
CA SER A 672 -11.98 31.42 43.53
C SER A 672 -11.64 30.91 42.13
N ARG A 673 -11.32 29.62 41.98
CA ARG A 673 -10.93 28.98 40.72
C ARG A 673 -11.90 27.84 40.34
N PRO A 674 -13.07 28.17 39.77
CA PRO A 674 -14.04 27.17 39.31
C PRO A 674 -13.51 26.33 38.13
N ASP A 675 -12.52 26.86 37.41
CA ASP A 675 -11.79 26.19 36.34
C ASP A 675 -10.94 25.00 36.82
N ILE A 676 -10.64 24.89 38.12
CA ILE A 676 -10.06 23.66 38.69
C ILE A 676 -11.18 22.60 38.69
N GLU A 677 -11.09 21.60 37.81
CA GLU A 677 -12.05 20.50 37.72
C GLU A 677 -11.59 19.29 38.54
N ALA A 678 -10.28 19.04 38.59
CA ALA A 678 -9.70 17.89 39.29
C ALA A 678 -8.48 18.25 40.15
N VAL A 679 -8.15 17.38 41.10
CA VAL A 679 -7.00 17.49 41.99
C VAL A 679 -6.20 16.19 41.95
N ILE A 680 -4.89 16.29 41.74
CA ILE A 680 -3.95 15.20 41.99
C ILE A 680 -3.38 15.43 43.39
N LEU A 681 -3.65 14.50 44.30
CA LEU A 681 -3.35 14.65 45.72
C LEU A 681 -2.24 13.69 46.12
N ASP A 682 -1.07 14.24 46.47
CA ASP A 682 0.12 13.51 46.89
C ASP A 682 0.62 14.02 48.25
N ILE A 683 0.03 13.50 49.31
CA ILE A 683 0.25 13.90 50.70
C ILE A 683 0.38 12.67 51.62
N PRO A 684 0.89 12.82 52.84
CA PRO A 684 1.01 11.72 53.79
C PRO A 684 -0.37 11.16 54.15
N ILE A 685 -0.46 9.84 54.36
CA ILE A 685 -1.74 9.11 54.50
C ILE A 685 -2.58 9.62 55.68
N ASN A 686 -1.93 9.98 56.79
CA ASN A 686 -2.56 10.54 57.99
C ASN A 686 -3.25 11.90 57.73
N MET A 687 -2.80 12.66 56.73
CA MET A 687 -3.37 13.95 56.34
C MET A 687 -4.43 13.82 55.25
N MET A 688 -4.46 12.71 54.51
CA MET A 688 -5.36 12.48 53.37
C MET A 688 -6.83 12.75 53.70
N LYS A 689 -7.26 12.33 54.90
CA LYS A 689 -8.62 12.56 55.41
C LYS A 689 -9.01 14.03 55.50
N GLN A 690 -8.08 14.92 55.85
CA GLN A 690 -8.35 16.34 56.05
C GLN A 690 -8.46 17.07 54.69
N TYR A 691 -7.56 16.78 53.77
CA TYR A 691 -7.59 17.36 52.42
C TYR A 691 -8.79 16.89 51.61
N LEU A 692 -9.11 15.58 51.63
CA LEU A 692 -10.26 15.06 50.88
C LEU A 692 -11.58 15.69 51.32
N LYS A 693 -11.75 15.99 52.62
CA LYS A 693 -12.92 16.73 53.12
C LYS A 693 -13.04 18.13 52.49
N VAL A 694 -11.94 18.85 52.33
CA VAL A 694 -11.92 20.18 51.71
C VAL A 694 -12.18 20.07 50.21
N ILE A 695 -11.48 19.17 49.51
CA ILE A 695 -11.59 18.97 48.06
C ILE A 695 -13.02 18.60 47.65
N TRP A 696 -13.64 17.65 48.36
CA TRP A 696 -15.01 17.21 48.06
C TRP A 696 -16.09 18.20 48.49
N LYS A 697 -15.84 19.06 49.49
CA LYS A 697 -16.73 20.19 49.83
C LYS A 697 -16.96 21.10 48.61
N TYR A 698 -15.93 21.27 47.78
CA TYR A 698 -15.96 22.10 46.56
C TYR A 698 -16.22 21.28 45.28
N ASN A 699 -16.72 20.04 45.41
CA ASN A 699 -17.07 19.14 44.30
C ASN A 699 -15.97 18.90 43.26
N LYS A 700 -14.71 18.81 43.69
CA LYS A 700 -13.59 18.53 42.78
C LYS A 700 -13.35 17.03 42.64
N HIS A 701 -13.06 16.55 41.44
CA HIS A 701 -12.59 15.18 41.22
C HIS A 701 -11.21 15.02 41.84
N VAL A 702 -10.86 13.84 42.33
CA VAL A 702 -9.57 13.61 42.97
C VAL A 702 -8.91 12.33 42.48
N MET A 703 -7.63 12.43 42.14
CA MET A 703 -6.75 11.30 41.93
C MET A 703 -5.76 11.23 43.08
N THR A 704 -5.68 10.08 43.73
CA THR A 704 -4.73 9.82 44.82
C THR A 704 -3.92 8.58 44.49
N ARG A 705 -2.76 8.42 45.13
CA ARG A 705 -2.20 7.08 45.28
C ARG A 705 -3.15 6.21 46.10
N SER A 706 -3.20 4.91 45.81
CA SER A 706 -4.12 3.99 46.50
C SER A 706 -3.83 3.97 48.01
N PRO A 707 -4.82 4.30 48.88
CA PRO A 707 -4.61 4.32 50.33
C PRO A 707 -4.51 2.91 50.93
N PHE A 708 -5.00 1.89 50.21
CA PHE A 708 -4.96 0.48 50.62
C PHE A 708 -3.55 -0.09 50.72
N CYS A 709 -2.58 0.62 50.14
CA CYS A 709 -1.18 0.24 50.15
C CYS A 709 -0.51 0.32 51.52
N ASN A 710 -1.01 1.17 52.43
CA ASN A 710 -0.42 1.36 53.77
C ASN A 710 -1.24 0.67 54.87
N CYS A 711 -2.54 0.93 54.93
CA CYS A 711 -3.40 0.39 55.97
C CYS A 711 -4.84 0.23 55.47
N VAL A 712 -5.32 -1.01 55.38
CA VAL A 712 -6.70 -1.34 54.95
C VAL A 712 -7.74 -0.64 55.81
N MET A 713 -7.50 -0.55 57.12
CA MET A 713 -8.42 0.05 58.07
C MET A 713 -8.54 1.56 57.84
N GLU A 714 -7.43 2.26 57.62
CA GLU A 714 -7.43 3.70 57.31
C GLU A 714 -8.03 3.97 55.92
N ALA A 715 -7.71 3.13 54.94
CA ALA A 715 -8.31 3.19 53.60
C ALA A 715 -9.83 3.01 53.64
N TYR A 716 -10.32 2.04 54.42
CA TYR A 716 -11.76 1.83 54.65
C TYR A 716 -12.43 3.03 55.33
N GLN A 717 -11.75 3.65 56.30
CA GLN A 717 -12.24 4.89 56.91
C GLN A 717 -12.31 6.04 55.89
N LEU A 718 -11.38 6.13 54.94
CA LEU A 718 -11.43 7.11 53.85
C LEU A 718 -12.58 6.84 52.88
N LEU A 719 -12.82 5.58 52.52
CA LEU A 719 -14.00 5.18 51.72
C LEU A 719 -15.31 5.62 52.37
N SER A 720 -15.43 5.47 53.69
CA SER A 720 -16.65 5.85 54.42
C SER A 720 -16.97 7.35 54.38
N LEU A 721 -16.00 8.20 54.05
CA LEU A 721 -16.16 9.65 53.90
C LEU A 721 -16.69 10.07 52.52
N HIS A 722 -16.43 9.26 51.48
CA HIS A 722 -16.89 9.53 50.12
C HIS A 722 -18.35 9.07 49.99
N LYS A 723 -19.27 10.04 50.01
CA LYS A 723 -20.73 9.78 49.88
C LYS A 723 -21.38 10.52 48.70
N SER A 724 -20.59 11.27 47.94
CA SER A 724 -21.09 12.15 46.87
C SER A 724 -21.13 11.43 45.54
N SER A 725 -22.29 11.44 44.88
CA SER A 725 -22.45 10.95 43.50
C SER A 725 -21.87 11.91 42.44
N LYS A 726 -21.42 13.12 42.82
CA LYS A 726 -20.98 14.17 41.89
C LYS A 726 -19.46 14.25 41.71
N THR A 727 -18.69 13.60 42.57
CA THR A 727 -17.21 13.66 42.56
C THR A 727 -16.63 12.28 42.42
N ILE A 728 -15.63 12.14 41.55
CA ILE A 728 -14.94 10.87 41.35
C ILE A 728 -13.67 10.85 42.16
N TRP A 729 -13.46 9.73 42.84
CA TRP A 729 -12.19 9.40 43.46
C TRP A 729 -11.53 8.30 42.65
N PHE A 730 -10.41 8.61 42.03
CA PHE A 730 -9.59 7.66 41.29
C PHE A 730 -8.39 7.23 42.12
N ASP A 731 -8.42 5.98 42.55
CA ASP A 731 -7.33 5.32 43.26
C ASP A 731 -6.29 4.83 42.24
N TYR A 732 -5.13 5.49 42.24
CA TYR A 732 -4.02 5.07 41.40
C TYR A 732 -3.22 3.99 42.13
N SER A 733 -3.31 2.76 41.63
CA SER A 733 -2.45 1.66 42.06
C SER A 733 -1.42 1.38 40.95
N PRO A 734 -0.11 1.58 41.20
CA PRO A 734 0.94 1.23 40.27
C PRO A 734 1.14 -0.29 40.13
N VAL A 735 0.29 -1.14 40.74
CA VAL A 735 0.29 -2.58 40.48
C VAL A 735 -0.48 -2.92 39.18
N LYS A 736 -1.21 -1.96 38.59
CA LYS A 736 -2.04 -2.11 37.38
C LYS A 736 -1.24 -2.27 36.04
N TYR A 737 0.00 -2.78 36.07
CA TYR A 737 0.84 -3.07 34.87
C TYR A 737 0.66 -4.49 34.30
N GLU A 738 -0.46 -5.12 34.63
CA GLU A 738 -0.78 -6.53 34.37
C GLU A 738 -0.41 -6.98 32.95
N THR A 739 -0.67 -6.21 31.90
CA THR A 739 -0.45 -6.67 30.52
C THR A 739 1.01 -7.02 30.20
N ILE A 740 1.99 -6.20 30.62
CA ILE A 740 3.40 -6.50 30.33
C ILE A 740 3.94 -7.58 31.26
N LEU A 741 3.56 -7.55 32.54
CA LEU A 741 3.99 -8.56 33.51
C LEU A 741 3.37 -9.94 33.18
N PHE A 742 2.12 -10.03 32.73
CA PHE A 742 1.54 -11.27 32.19
C PHE A 742 2.20 -11.72 30.88
N GLN A 743 2.61 -10.78 30.02
CA GLN A 743 3.39 -11.13 28.83
C GLN A 743 4.77 -11.67 29.22
N MET A 744 5.38 -11.16 30.30
CA MET A 744 6.66 -11.66 30.80
C MET A 744 6.59 -13.14 31.14
N TYR A 745 5.52 -13.64 31.77
CA TYR A 745 5.36 -15.07 32.00
C TYR A 745 5.48 -15.88 30.70
N ASN A 746 4.78 -15.44 29.64
CA ASN A 746 4.82 -16.08 28.33
C ASN A 746 6.18 -15.95 27.61
N ILE A 747 6.90 -14.85 27.84
CA ILE A 747 8.24 -14.61 27.29
C ILE A 747 9.25 -15.51 28.00
N LEU A 748 9.28 -15.50 29.33
CA LEU A 748 10.18 -16.29 30.17
C LEU A 748 10.04 -17.78 29.87
N LYS A 749 8.81 -18.28 29.71
CA LYS A 749 8.50 -19.66 29.33
C LYS A 749 9.22 -20.14 28.05
N LYS A 750 9.57 -19.22 27.13
CA LYS A 750 10.24 -19.57 25.86
C LYS A 750 11.75 -19.77 25.98
N PHE A 751 12.37 -19.29 27.06
CA PHE A 751 13.85 -19.29 27.23
C PHE A 751 14.33 -20.30 28.28
N GLY A 752 13.49 -21.30 28.56
CA GLY A 752 13.78 -22.41 29.46
C GLY A 752 13.59 -22.07 30.94
N THR A 753 14.43 -22.66 31.79
CA THR A 753 14.29 -22.58 33.25
C THR A 753 14.71 -21.22 33.79
N LEU A 754 13.87 -20.60 34.61
CA LEU A 754 14.19 -19.37 35.34
C LEU A 754 15.03 -19.71 36.57
N ARG A 755 16.27 -19.19 36.64
CA ARG A 755 17.24 -19.47 37.70
C ARG A 755 17.23 -18.43 38.81
N SER A 756 17.18 -17.15 38.46
CA SER A 756 17.20 -16.05 39.44
C SER A 756 16.56 -14.79 38.91
N ILE A 757 16.08 -13.94 39.82
CA ILE A 757 15.51 -12.62 39.50
C ILE A 757 16.26 -11.56 40.31
N ASN A 758 16.92 -10.62 39.63
CA ASN A 758 17.47 -9.45 40.32
C ASN A 758 16.60 -8.24 39.98
N VAL A 759 16.15 -7.52 40.99
CA VAL A 759 15.41 -6.27 40.83
C VAL A 759 16.28 -5.16 41.36
N LYS A 760 16.50 -4.12 40.56
CA LYS A 760 17.07 -2.86 41.01
C LYS A 760 15.98 -1.81 41.02
N TYR A 761 15.73 -1.24 42.18
CA TYR A 761 14.84 -0.11 42.34
C TYR A 761 15.66 1.12 42.68
N PHE A 762 15.67 2.08 41.76
CA PHE A 762 16.26 3.39 41.98
C PHE A 762 15.18 4.34 42.53
N LEU A 763 15.25 4.58 43.84
CA LEU A 763 14.36 5.45 44.63
C LEU A 763 14.88 6.89 44.62
N PRO A 764 14.01 7.90 44.76
CA PRO A 764 14.45 9.30 44.82
C PRO A 764 15.29 9.59 46.08
N LEU A 765 16.18 10.58 45.99
CA LEU A 765 16.86 11.19 47.14
C LEU A 765 15.82 11.86 48.03
N GLU A 766 15.68 11.37 49.25
CA GLU A 766 14.84 11.99 50.28
C GLU A 766 15.73 12.67 51.32
N ASP A 767 15.30 13.84 51.81
CA ASP A 767 15.96 14.56 52.90
C ASP A 767 16.03 13.68 54.16
N GLU A 768 17.18 13.70 54.85
CA GLU A 768 17.51 12.84 55.99
C GLU A 768 16.56 12.94 57.21
N ASN A 769 15.65 13.92 57.22
CA ASN A 769 14.71 14.17 58.32
C ASN A 769 13.33 13.49 58.18
N TYR A 770 13.14 12.61 57.19
CA TYR A 770 11.83 12.00 56.92
C TYR A 770 11.57 10.76 57.79
N GLN A 771 10.74 10.89 58.83
CA GLN A 771 10.28 9.75 59.66
C GLN A 771 9.43 8.72 58.88
N ASP A 772 8.94 9.08 57.68
CA ASP A 772 8.08 8.23 56.83
C ASP A 772 8.82 7.42 55.76
N ILE A 773 10.17 7.51 55.68
CA ILE A 773 10.99 6.84 54.66
C ILE A 773 10.81 5.31 54.70
N ASN A 774 10.57 4.77 55.89
CA ASN A 774 10.34 3.34 56.10
C ASN A 774 9.04 2.86 55.45
N ASN A 775 8.00 3.71 55.42
CA ASN A 775 6.71 3.38 54.81
C ASN A 775 6.80 3.37 53.28
N GLU A 776 7.52 4.32 52.68
CA GLU A 776 7.75 4.33 51.22
C GLU A 776 8.64 3.16 50.79
N ILE A 777 9.72 2.87 51.54
CA ILE A 777 10.57 1.69 51.27
C ILE A 777 9.74 0.41 51.36
N PHE A 778 8.98 0.23 52.45
CA PHE A 778 8.11 -0.92 52.65
C PHE A 778 7.11 -1.12 51.50
N TYR A 779 6.51 -0.03 51.03
CA TYR A 779 5.61 -0.06 49.89
C TYR A 779 6.29 -0.56 48.61
N ARG A 780 7.47 -0.03 48.32
CA ARG A 780 8.21 -0.35 47.07
C ARG A 780 8.64 -1.81 47.07
N ILE A 781 8.95 -2.35 48.23
CA ILE A 781 9.20 -3.78 48.43
C ILE A 781 7.96 -4.60 48.09
N ILE A 782 6.80 -4.25 48.64
CA ILE A 782 5.53 -4.93 48.31
C ILE A 782 5.27 -4.87 46.80
N GLN A 783 5.47 -3.71 46.17
CA GLN A 783 5.29 -3.55 44.73
C GLN A 783 6.20 -4.50 43.92
N CYS A 784 7.48 -4.62 44.30
CA CYS A 784 8.40 -5.56 43.66
C CYS A 784 7.95 -7.01 43.83
N LEU A 785 7.57 -7.41 45.05
CA LEU A 785 7.11 -8.76 45.34
C LEU A 785 5.87 -9.12 44.51
N SER A 786 4.87 -8.24 44.46
CA SER A 786 3.67 -8.45 43.65
C SER A 786 3.98 -8.50 42.16
N SER A 787 4.90 -7.65 41.68
CA SER A 787 5.30 -7.65 40.26
C SER A 787 6.00 -8.94 39.87
N ILE A 788 6.82 -9.49 40.77
CA ILE A 788 7.47 -10.80 40.59
C ILE A 788 6.41 -11.90 40.52
N HIS A 789 5.49 -11.95 41.49
CA HIS A 789 4.38 -12.91 41.52
C HIS A 789 3.64 -12.97 40.17
N ILE A 790 3.22 -11.81 39.64
CA ILE A 790 2.52 -11.72 38.35
C ILE A 790 3.40 -12.16 37.18
N SER A 791 4.68 -11.77 37.20
CA SER A 791 5.61 -12.03 36.09
C SER A 791 5.97 -13.50 35.93
N ILE A 792 5.93 -14.28 37.02
CA ILE A 792 6.37 -15.67 37.03
C ILE A 792 5.27 -16.65 37.43
N ASP A 793 4.08 -16.16 37.79
CA ASP A 793 2.99 -16.97 38.35
C ASP A 793 3.51 -17.90 39.48
N GLY A 794 4.05 -17.27 40.53
CA GLY A 794 4.82 -17.98 41.56
C GLY A 794 4.40 -17.67 42.99
N THR A 795 4.56 -18.64 43.89
CA THR A 795 4.27 -18.50 45.32
C THR A 795 5.53 -18.07 46.08
N LEU A 796 5.45 -16.99 46.85
CA LEU A 796 6.54 -16.53 47.72
C LEU A 796 6.74 -17.51 48.89
N ILE A 797 7.98 -17.93 49.13
CA ILE A 797 8.32 -18.95 50.15
C ILE A 797 8.88 -18.28 51.40
N TRP A 798 9.90 -17.42 51.24
CA TRP A 798 10.54 -16.71 52.34
C TRP A 798 11.12 -15.37 51.88
N ILE A 799 11.32 -14.46 52.85
CA ILE A 799 11.97 -13.15 52.67
C ILE A 799 13.00 -12.98 53.79
N TYR A 800 14.19 -12.48 53.45
CA TYR A 800 15.28 -12.16 54.37
C TYR A 800 15.84 -10.76 54.07
N ALA A 801 15.97 -9.94 55.12
CA ALA A 801 16.61 -8.62 55.06
C ALA A 801 17.82 -8.63 56.02
N PRO A 802 19.07 -8.43 55.53
CA PRO A 802 20.26 -8.41 56.38
C PRO A 802 20.22 -7.24 57.37
N LYS A 803 20.75 -7.44 58.58
CA LYS A 803 20.98 -6.32 59.53
C LYS A 803 22.03 -5.36 58.96
N ASN A 804 21.93 -4.08 59.34
CA ASN A 804 22.93 -3.06 59.00
C ASN A 804 24.30 -3.46 59.56
N ASP A 805 25.35 -3.33 58.74
CA ASP A 805 26.73 -3.54 59.18
C ASP A 805 27.15 -2.52 60.24
N GLN A 806 28.07 -2.91 61.13
CA GLN A 806 28.62 -2.05 62.19
C GLN A 806 29.30 -0.76 61.68
N ASN A 807 29.54 -0.65 60.36
CA ASN A 807 30.08 0.53 59.68
C ASN A 807 29.02 1.52 59.16
N GLY A 808 27.74 1.36 59.48
CA GLY A 808 26.69 2.35 59.18
C GLY A 808 26.29 2.45 57.71
N LYS A 809 26.69 1.51 56.85
CA LYS A 809 26.07 1.38 55.52
C LYS A 809 24.70 0.71 55.69
N ASN A 810 23.64 1.45 55.41
CA ASN A 810 22.28 0.89 55.34
C ASN A 810 22.27 -0.23 54.29
N ASN A 811 22.14 -1.48 54.71
CA ASN A 811 22.00 -2.61 53.80
C ASN A 811 20.57 -2.59 53.24
N ARG A 812 20.38 -1.93 52.10
CA ARG A 812 19.08 -1.78 51.41
C ARG A 812 18.79 -2.90 50.43
N VAL A 813 19.20 -4.12 50.79
CA VAL A 813 19.09 -5.30 49.94
C VAL A 813 18.17 -6.31 50.61
N ILE A 814 17.23 -6.87 49.85
CA ILE A 814 16.31 -7.89 50.32
C ILE A 814 16.48 -9.13 49.46
N TYR A 815 16.53 -10.28 50.12
CA TYR A 815 16.55 -11.59 49.48
C TYR A 815 15.20 -12.25 49.68
N CYS A 816 14.66 -12.88 48.65
CA CYS A 816 13.44 -13.65 48.75
C CYS A 816 13.45 -14.82 47.79
N SER A 817 12.65 -15.84 48.06
CA SER A 817 12.58 -17.04 47.25
C SER A 817 11.15 -17.35 46.81
N TRP A 818 11.02 -17.84 45.58
CA TRP A 818 9.75 -18.08 44.92
C TRP A 818 9.65 -19.49 44.32
N LYS A 819 8.48 -20.12 44.45
CA LYS A 819 8.12 -21.35 43.76
C LYS A 819 7.32 -21.02 42.50
N SER A 820 7.75 -21.43 41.31
CA SER A 820 7.05 -21.15 40.04
C SER A 820 7.10 -22.36 39.11
N TYR A 821 6.13 -22.50 38.20
CA TYR A 821 6.21 -23.51 37.12
C TYR A 821 7.38 -23.29 36.15
N LEU A 822 8.00 -22.11 36.19
CA LEU A 822 9.19 -21.77 35.40
C LEU A 822 10.50 -22.24 36.05
N SER A 823 10.47 -22.68 37.32
CA SER A 823 11.63 -23.29 37.98
C SER A 823 11.76 -24.77 37.63
N ILE A 824 12.89 -25.39 38.02
CA ILE A 824 13.20 -26.78 37.71
C ILE A 824 12.07 -27.69 38.26
N LYS A 825 11.40 -28.44 37.38
CA LYS A 825 10.72 -29.68 37.77
C LYS A 825 11.73 -30.81 37.64
N HIS A 826 12.17 -31.37 38.75
CA HIS A 826 12.83 -32.67 38.71
C HIS A 826 11.80 -33.70 38.22
N ASN A 827 11.82 -34.04 36.93
CA ASN A 827 11.20 -35.27 36.46
C ASN A 827 12.06 -36.42 36.98
N SER A 828 11.48 -37.23 37.86
CA SER A 828 12.00 -38.54 38.21
C SER A 828 11.95 -39.44 36.97
N GLY A 829 13.01 -39.40 36.16
CA GLY A 829 13.08 -40.21 34.95
C GLY A 829 14.39 -40.05 34.19
N ASN A 830 15.33 -40.93 34.51
CA ASN A 830 16.53 -41.33 33.76
C ASN A 830 17.65 -40.30 33.52
N ASN A 831 18.75 -40.58 34.19
CA ASN A 831 20.11 -40.07 33.98
C ASN A 831 20.50 -39.97 32.50
N THR A 832 21.08 -38.83 32.10
CA THR A 832 22.48 -38.74 31.65
C THR A 832 22.90 -37.27 31.53
N ASP A 833 24.04 -36.95 32.16
CA ASP A 833 25.00 -35.89 31.84
C ASP A 833 24.57 -34.42 31.90
N LEU A 834 24.66 -33.83 33.10
CA LEU A 834 25.11 -32.46 33.27
C LEU A 834 26.13 -32.42 34.43
N ASN A 835 27.35 -31.98 34.11
CA ASN A 835 28.46 -31.83 35.05
C ASN A 835 28.07 -30.93 36.23
N ASN A 836 28.21 -31.46 37.44
CA ASN A 836 27.87 -30.82 38.72
C ASN A 836 28.92 -29.80 39.21
N ASP A 837 29.95 -29.46 38.44
CA ASP A 837 31.11 -28.71 38.96
C ASP A 837 31.16 -27.21 38.58
N GLU A 838 30.25 -26.69 37.74
CA GLU A 838 30.22 -25.26 37.36
C GLU A 838 29.04 -24.45 37.91
N LEU A 839 28.06 -25.10 38.55
CA LEU A 839 26.83 -24.43 39.03
C LEU A 839 26.88 -23.94 40.49
N THR A 840 27.90 -24.32 41.27
CA THR A 840 27.95 -24.02 42.71
C THR A 840 28.93 -22.92 43.11
N ASN A 841 29.90 -22.54 42.27
CA ASN A 841 31.03 -21.72 42.74
C ASN A 841 31.01 -20.22 42.36
N ASN A 842 30.06 -19.73 41.56
CA ASN A 842 30.06 -18.32 41.13
C ASN A 842 28.77 -17.53 41.44
N TYR A 843 27.79 -18.11 42.13
CA TYR A 843 26.50 -17.45 42.35
C TYR A 843 25.96 -17.49 43.79
N PHE A 844 26.77 -17.91 44.75
CA PHE A 844 26.41 -17.84 46.17
C PHE A 844 27.11 -16.69 46.87
N ILE A 845 26.32 -15.78 47.43
CA ILE A 845 26.74 -14.95 48.55
C ILE A 845 26.84 -15.91 49.73
N GLU A 846 28.04 -16.11 50.27
CA GLU A 846 28.18 -16.66 51.61
C GLU A 846 27.39 -15.75 52.56
N PHE A 847 26.23 -16.22 53.01
CA PHE A 847 25.57 -15.65 54.19
C PHE A 847 26.48 -15.97 55.39
N GLN A 848 27.44 -15.10 55.67
CA GLN A 848 28.11 -15.08 56.97
C GLN A 848 27.13 -14.51 57.99
N THR A 849 26.27 -15.38 58.51
CA THR A 849 25.68 -15.20 59.83
C THR A 849 25.84 -16.51 60.56
N ASP A 850 26.58 -16.49 61.66
CA ASP A 850 26.52 -17.51 62.68
C ASP A 850 25.05 -17.74 63.05
N ASP A 851 24.65 -19.00 63.10
CA ASP A 851 23.32 -19.57 63.40
C ASP A 851 22.42 -19.94 62.19
N ASP A 852 22.35 -21.26 61.94
CA ASP A 852 21.30 -22.06 61.27
C ASP A 852 20.85 -21.71 59.83
N THR A 853 21.74 -21.76 58.84
CA THR A 853 21.41 -21.59 57.40
C THR A 853 21.59 -22.84 56.51
N SER A 854 21.58 -24.06 57.07
CA SER A 854 21.71 -25.29 56.27
C SER A 854 20.46 -25.69 55.46
N ASN A 855 19.42 -24.87 55.37
CA ASN A 855 18.12 -25.20 54.75
C ASN A 855 17.73 -24.34 53.52
N PHE A 856 18.59 -23.46 52.99
CA PHE A 856 18.21 -22.49 51.95
C PHE A 856 18.53 -22.89 50.49
N ASN A 857 19.04 -24.11 50.25
CA ASN A 857 19.43 -24.58 48.90
C ASN A 857 18.48 -25.63 48.34
N ASP A 858 17.19 -25.30 48.21
CA ASP A 858 16.25 -26.17 47.50
C ASP A 858 16.26 -25.84 45.99
N LEU A 859 16.72 -26.79 45.16
CA LEU A 859 16.97 -26.62 43.71
C LEU A 859 15.70 -26.35 42.86
N ASN A 860 14.53 -26.33 43.50
CA ASN A 860 13.24 -26.07 42.86
C ASN A 860 12.75 -24.61 43.07
N GLU A 861 13.57 -23.75 43.68
CA GLU A 861 13.21 -22.37 44.01
C GLU A 861 13.90 -21.34 43.09
N VAL A 862 13.22 -20.24 42.79
CA VAL A 862 13.78 -19.07 42.09
C VAL A 862 14.26 -18.07 43.13
N GLN A 863 15.58 -17.91 43.22
CA GLN A 863 16.19 -16.95 44.13
C GLN A 863 16.04 -15.52 43.59
N CYS A 864 15.62 -14.60 44.44
CA CYS A 864 15.42 -13.20 44.08
C CYS A 864 16.17 -12.24 45.00
N LYS A 865 16.88 -11.29 44.40
CA LYS A 865 17.52 -10.17 45.09
C LYS A 865 16.83 -8.86 44.67
N ILE A 866 16.36 -8.08 45.63
CA ILE A 866 15.83 -6.73 45.44
C ILE A 866 16.83 -5.74 46.03
N ASP A 867 17.39 -4.88 45.19
CA ASP A 867 18.36 -3.85 45.54
C ASP A 867 17.68 -2.47 45.49
N LEU A 868 17.71 -1.71 46.58
CA LEU A 868 17.09 -0.39 46.66
C LEU A 868 18.19 0.69 46.74
N ASP A 869 18.42 1.37 45.62
CA ASP A 869 19.39 2.46 45.52
C ASP A 869 18.70 3.81 45.63
N ILE A 870 19.34 4.78 46.28
CA ILE A 870 18.85 6.16 46.31
C ILE A 870 19.56 7.00 45.24
N VAL A 871 18.79 7.64 44.37
CA VAL A 871 19.24 8.46 43.25
C VAL A 871 18.45 9.76 43.17
N PRO A 872 18.97 10.82 42.52
CA PRO A 872 18.15 11.99 42.16
C PRO A 872 16.88 11.57 41.43
N TRP A 873 15.77 12.29 41.63
CA TRP A 873 14.44 11.88 41.16
C TRP A 873 14.37 11.67 39.64
N GLU A 874 15.17 12.42 38.87
CA GLU A 874 15.28 12.33 37.41
C GLU A 874 15.95 11.02 36.93
N LYS A 875 16.54 10.25 37.84
CA LYS A 875 17.17 8.95 37.58
C LYS A 875 16.37 7.78 38.13
N CYS A 876 15.19 8.02 38.72
CA CYS A 876 14.34 6.97 39.25
C CYS A 876 13.89 6.03 38.12
N CYS A 877 14.05 4.73 38.34
CA CYS A 877 13.59 3.67 37.46
C CYS A 877 13.51 2.34 38.22
N ILE A 878 12.83 1.36 37.64
CA ILE A 878 12.84 -0.02 38.14
C ILE A 878 13.31 -0.93 37.02
N GLU A 879 14.26 -1.79 37.35
CA GLU A 879 14.88 -2.73 36.42
C GLU A 879 14.75 -4.15 36.97
N TYR A 880 14.18 -5.03 36.17
CA TYR A 880 14.13 -6.46 36.42
C TYR A 880 15.15 -7.16 35.54
N TYR A 881 15.88 -8.10 36.11
CA TYR A 881 16.84 -8.94 35.44
C TYR A 881 16.46 -10.39 35.72
N PHE A 882 15.89 -11.04 34.70
CA PHE A 882 15.53 -12.45 34.75
C PHE A 882 16.64 -13.27 34.09
N LYS A 883 17.22 -14.21 34.84
CA LYS A 883 18.21 -15.15 34.29
C LYS A 883 17.53 -16.46 33.94
N CYS A 884 17.37 -16.72 32.64
CA CYS A 884 16.88 -17.99 32.13
C CYS A 884 18.03 -18.86 31.64
N SER A 885 17.79 -20.17 31.49
CA SER A 885 18.82 -21.11 31.00
C SER A 885 19.34 -20.80 29.60
N GLN A 886 18.55 -20.11 28.77
CA GLN A 886 18.87 -19.84 27.35
C GLN A 886 18.92 -18.34 27.02
N ALA A 887 18.67 -17.45 28.00
CA ALA A 887 18.69 -16.00 27.80
C ALA A 887 18.82 -15.23 29.11
N ASP A 888 19.47 -14.07 29.05
CA ASP A 888 19.36 -13.02 30.06
C ASP A 888 18.36 -11.97 29.58
N ILE A 889 17.33 -11.71 30.40
CA ILE A 889 16.25 -10.80 30.05
C ILE A 889 16.24 -9.63 31.01
N THR A 890 16.41 -8.41 30.48
CA THR A 890 16.25 -7.18 31.24
C THR A 890 14.94 -6.51 30.86
N LEU A 891 14.15 -6.14 31.86
CA LEU A 891 12.94 -5.35 31.71
C LEU A 891 13.09 -4.08 32.55
N ARG A 892 13.27 -2.94 31.89
CA ARG A 892 13.44 -1.63 32.55
C ARG A 892 12.18 -0.80 32.34
N LYS A 893 11.64 -0.23 33.42
CA LYS A 893 10.57 0.77 33.36
C LYS A 893 11.16 2.16 33.50
N GLU A 894 10.87 3.01 32.52
CA GLU A 894 11.24 4.41 32.52
C GLU A 894 10.01 5.24 32.09
N GLY A 895 9.33 5.85 33.07
CA GLY A 895 8.04 6.51 32.84
C GLY A 895 6.95 5.53 32.36
N PRO A 896 6.21 5.85 31.27
CA PRO A 896 5.12 5.02 30.75
C PRO A 896 5.59 3.94 29.76
N VAL A 897 6.91 3.80 29.55
CA VAL A 897 7.51 2.87 28.58
C VAL A 897 8.31 1.81 29.32
N TRP A 898 8.17 0.57 28.84
CA TRP A 898 8.99 -0.56 29.24
C TRP A 898 9.98 -0.89 28.13
N ASP A 899 11.26 -0.87 28.47
CA ASP A 899 12.34 -1.32 27.60
C ASP A 899 12.65 -2.78 27.95
N LEU A 900 12.30 -3.68 27.02
CA LEU A 900 12.57 -5.12 27.11
C LEU A 900 13.78 -5.46 26.25
N ASN A 901 14.81 -6.01 26.90
CA ASN A 901 16.01 -6.53 26.26
C ASN A 901 16.12 -8.04 26.53
N VAL A 902 16.23 -8.84 25.47
CA VAL A 902 16.45 -10.29 25.56
C VAL A 902 17.78 -10.60 24.91
N ASN A 903 18.75 -11.04 25.72
CA ASN A 903 20.09 -11.42 25.29
C ASN A 903 20.20 -12.95 25.29
N THR A 904 20.25 -13.55 24.11
CA THR A 904 20.58 -14.97 23.93
C THR A 904 22.05 -15.11 23.53
N GLU A 905 22.61 -16.32 23.52
CA GLU A 905 24.00 -16.57 23.07
C GLU A 905 24.29 -16.04 21.65
N ASN A 906 23.27 -15.99 20.78
CA ASN A 906 23.44 -15.68 19.37
C ASN A 906 22.84 -14.33 18.92
N GLN A 907 21.87 -13.78 19.67
CA GLN A 907 21.09 -12.61 19.25
C GLN A 907 20.64 -11.75 20.44
N VAL A 908 20.59 -10.43 20.20
CA VAL A 908 20.02 -9.43 21.11
C VAL A 908 18.73 -8.88 20.52
N TYR A 909 17.64 -8.97 21.26
CA TYR A 909 16.34 -8.39 20.89
C TYR A 909 16.03 -7.21 21.81
N VAL A 910 15.64 -6.08 21.22
CA VAL A 910 15.25 -4.85 21.94
C VAL A 910 13.85 -4.47 21.51
N SER A 911 12.95 -4.26 22.48
CA SER A 911 11.58 -3.79 22.24
C SER A 911 11.20 -2.70 23.22
N LYS A 912 10.58 -1.63 22.73
CA LYS A 912 9.96 -0.60 23.56
C LYS A 912 8.45 -0.80 23.59
N ILE A 913 7.88 -0.94 24.78
CA ILE A 913 6.45 -1.24 24.96
C ILE A 913 5.82 -0.10 25.74
N GLN A 914 4.88 0.61 25.12
CA GLN A 914 4.11 1.66 25.79
C GLN A 914 2.97 1.05 26.62
N CYS A 915 2.85 1.45 27.89
CA CYS A 915 1.80 0.93 28.78
C CYS A 915 0.39 1.37 28.35
N ILE A 916 -0.33 0.48 27.67
CA ILE A 916 -1.74 0.70 27.26
C ILE A 916 -2.65 0.89 28.49
N GLY A 917 -2.44 0.12 29.57
CA GLY A 917 -3.30 0.16 30.77
C GLY A 917 -3.35 1.52 31.49
N LEU A 918 -2.26 2.28 31.46
CA LEU A 918 -2.18 3.60 32.07
C LEU A 918 -2.98 4.65 31.26
N GLN A 919 -2.91 4.56 29.94
CA GLN A 919 -3.74 5.35 29.03
C GLN A 919 -5.21 4.97 29.14
N THR A 920 -5.53 3.68 29.26
CA THR A 920 -6.92 3.20 29.45
C THR A 920 -7.50 3.67 30.78
N ALA A 921 -6.74 3.60 31.87
CA ALA A 921 -7.19 4.03 33.19
C ALA A 921 -7.39 5.55 33.27
N ASN A 922 -6.50 6.32 32.63
CA ASN A 922 -6.67 7.78 32.48
C ASN A 922 -7.86 8.13 31.59
N ASN A 923 -8.04 7.44 30.46
CA ASN A 923 -9.22 7.60 29.61
C ASN A 923 -10.52 7.29 30.37
N LYS A 924 -10.52 6.25 31.22
CA LYS A 924 -11.64 5.92 32.12
C LYS A 924 -11.88 7.06 33.13
N PHE A 925 -10.84 7.54 33.81
CA PHE A 925 -10.94 8.67 34.73
C PHE A 925 -11.54 9.91 34.04
N ARG A 926 -11.06 10.24 32.83
CA ARG A 926 -11.59 11.35 32.04
C ARG A 926 -13.06 11.18 31.67
N LYS A 927 -13.43 9.99 31.18
CA LYS A 927 -14.82 9.69 30.81
C LYS A 927 -15.74 9.86 32.01
N LEU A 928 -15.33 9.31 33.16
CA LEU A 928 -16.08 9.43 34.41
C LEU A 928 -16.20 10.90 34.84
N CYS A 929 -15.10 11.68 34.85
CA CYS A 929 -15.14 13.08 35.30
C CYS A 929 -16.12 13.96 34.50
N LYS A 930 -16.49 13.55 33.28
CA LYS A 930 -17.42 14.28 32.41
C LYS A 930 -18.87 13.83 32.53
N ASP A 931 -19.10 12.58 32.94
CA ASP A 931 -20.41 11.95 32.95
C ASP A 931 -20.99 11.98 34.37
N THR A 932 -21.75 13.04 34.68
CA THR A 932 -22.27 13.31 36.04
C THR A 932 -23.41 12.37 36.46
N GLU A 933 -23.89 11.51 35.56
CA GLU A 933 -24.99 10.56 35.78
C GLU A 933 -24.52 9.14 36.14
N LEU A 934 -23.22 8.84 36.02
CA LEU A 934 -22.69 7.53 36.40
C LEU A 934 -22.52 7.45 37.92
N ASN A 935 -23.33 6.60 38.56
CA ASN A 935 -23.10 6.16 39.94
C ASN A 935 -21.80 5.34 39.99
N TYR A 936 -20.68 6.00 40.28
CA TYR A 936 -19.42 5.32 40.55
C TYR A 936 -19.61 4.39 41.75
N ARG A 937 -19.54 3.07 41.52
CA ARG A 937 -19.58 2.09 42.61
C ARG A 937 -18.16 1.88 43.13
N LEU A 938 -18.02 1.69 44.44
CA LEU A 938 -16.73 1.33 45.05
C LEU A 938 -16.09 0.10 44.38
N ASP A 939 -16.93 -0.81 43.90
CA ASP A 939 -16.58 -2.04 43.18
C ASP A 939 -15.90 -1.74 41.82
N ASP A 940 -16.07 -0.53 41.27
CA ASP A 940 -15.37 -0.04 40.07
C ASP A 940 -13.97 0.52 40.37
N SER A 941 -13.60 0.64 41.66
CA SER A 941 -12.23 0.91 42.10
C SER A 941 -11.39 -0.36 41.94
N ILE A 942 -10.73 -0.46 40.79
CA ILE A 942 -9.98 -1.63 40.34
C ILE A 942 -8.85 -2.04 41.32
N GLY A 943 -8.46 -1.19 42.28
CA GLY A 943 -7.45 -1.52 43.29
C GLY A 943 -7.89 -2.55 44.35
N TYR A 944 -9.19 -2.66 44.64
CA TYR A 944 -9.71 -3.49 45.73
C TYR A 944 -9.64 -5.00 45.41
N THR A 945 -9.96 -5.40 44.19
CA THR A 945 -10.12 -6.82 43.80
C THR A 945 -8.79 -7.57 43.72
N ALA A 946 -7.79 -7.02 43.03
CA ALA A 946 -6.53 -7.75 42.78
C ALA A 946 -5.65 -7.93 44.03
N TRP A 947 -5.62 -6.93 44.93
CA TRP A 947 -4.83 -7.02 46.18
C TRP A 947 -5.53 -7.90 47.23
N TRP A 948 -6.87 -7.85 47.30
CA TRP A 948 -7.65 -8.73 48.17
C TRP A 948 -7.59 -10.19 47.70
N GLU A 949 -7.64 -10.44 46.39
CA GLU A 949 -7.43 -11.78 45.81
C GLU A 949 -6.02 -12.32 46.08
N ALA A 950 -4.98 -11.49 45.97
CA ALA A 950 -3.61 -11.88 46.30
C ALA A 950 -3.43 -12.20 47.79
N ILE A 951 -4.08 -11.45 48.69
CA ILE A 951 -4.05 -11.71 50.13
C ILE A 951 -4.86 -12.95 50.49
N GLU A 952 -6.06 -13.11 49.96
CA GLU A 952 -6.89 -14.32 50.17
C GLU A 952 -6.19 -15.58 49.66
N GLN A 953 -5.52 -15.52 48.50
CA GLN A 953 -4.75 -16.65 47.97
C GLN A 953 -3.44 -16.89 48.72
N SER A 954 -2.89 -15.87 49.40
CA SER A 954 -1.71 -15.99 50.27
C SER A 954 -2.01 -16.54 51.67
N SER A 955 -3.27 -16.85 51.99
CA SER A 955 -3.68 -17.35 53.32
C SER A 955 -3.02 -18.68 53.72
N ASP A 956 -2.36 -19.38 52.80
CA ASP A 956 -1.52 -20.56 53.07
C ASP A 956 -0.02 -20.23 53.33
N ALA A 957 0.40 -18.96 53.35
CA ALA A 957 1.77 -18.54 53.65
C ALA A 957 1.82 -17.55 54.83
N PRO A 958 2.57 -17.83 55.90
CA PRO A 958 2.63 -16.94 57.06
C PRO A 958 3.54 -15.74 56.77
N VAL A 959 3.00 -14.67 56.17
CA VAL A 959 3.71 -13.38 56.11
C VAL A 959 3.56 -12.67 57.46
N ARG A 960 4.42 -12.99 58.43
CA ARG A 960 4.64 -12.15 59.62
C ARG A 960 5.73 -11.13 59.33
N LEU A 961 5.36 -9.98 58.77
CA LEU A 961 6.21 -8.79 58.78
C LEU A 961 6.07 -8.13 60.15
N LEU A 962 6.87 -8.57 61.12
CA LEU A 962 7.11 -7.83 62.37
C LEU A 962 8.24 -6.85 62.12
N TYR A 963 7.90 -5.60 61.85
CA TYR A 963 8.84 -4.48 61.95
C TYR A 963 8.64 -3.86 63.35
N ASN A 964 9.69 -3.88 64.18
CA ASN A 964 9.76 -3.12 65.43
C ASN A 964 10.51 -1.83 65.19
#